data_AF-A0A7Y2SS76-F1
#
_entry.id   AF-A0A7Y2SS76-F1
#
_cell.length_a   1.000
_cell.length_b   1.000
_cell.length_c   1.000
_cell.angle_alpha   90.00
_cell.angle_beta   90.00
_cell.angle_gamma   90.00
#
_symmetry.space_group_name_H-M   'P 1'
#
loop_
_entity.id
_entity.type
_entity.pdbx_description
1 polymer ?
#
loop_
_entity_poly.entity_id
_entity_poly.type
_entity_poly.pdbx_seq_one_letter_code
_entity_poly.pdbx_strand_id
1 'polypeptide(L)'
;MLPSSRPLTVIEDGGLAAIGSPAAPRRPQADLSSDPATLQAVRDALLERLDTALLDPVSPASVRDPEVLRVLRELIGRQIEQGYGPLRGLPQDDASLLRMFQESLGWGPAQPYLDDERVQEVKIIGDMIMVQEEGADFALVPERFAAPGQALDRALLLAARLNVPLSRARPQDTLPLAHGTRVHVSIPPCTPEDSALICIRRGRRVAWGMGDIMRRGTCDAAVGDLLRLLARAGCSFLIAGETGSGKTALLESIVNSWPGEPHVITIEDNAQEINVCHRAWTRELVQTVTEPGAFGRAAREVLRQTPSLVAPGETRAEEAGAILAVAVSGHAVVTTIHARSAARAVLRFADCAAMPGAYIYEGRRENALEDACDNFQVVVHLEKVGGRRYIDELLLLDGAEADGRRLRPRAVRLAWAEPSEDGVIWQKAAHAHGDRLIWEGDDRTPEPLARRLRLLEAREQVRAAATTRATVAEAVSRADGLIRAGGSEQALAILRRAWADRRDERLAAAARRALEIDFTAAERHASIARQIAEKAAAALRARRWPEARLAYEGAAANLAVYAAHTPPGGWPALDAAITAGEAADKDALLAADRAGVALAQGRARDAANILAAAEPARLSDQVAAAVLRARRAALGQLCAAGEVSPDALIPVDAALAAYDKGIEDRG
;
A
#
# COMPACT_ATOMS: atom_id res chain seq x y z
N MET A 1 9.31 7.24 52.62
CA MET A 1 9.74 5.83 52.67
C MET A 1 8.66 4.98 52.02
N LEU A 2 8.91 4.60 50.76
CA LEU A 2 8.34 3.54 49.91
C LEU A 2 9.04 3.75 48.54
N PRO A 3 9.50 2.69 47.85
CA PRO A 3 10.33 2.84 46.65
C PRO A 3 9.46 3.09 45.41
N SER A 4 9.73 4.17 44.69
CA SER A 4 9.09 4.48 43.41
C SER A 4 9.87 3.84 42.27
N SER A 5 9.30 2.79 41.68
CA SER A 5 9.58 2.38 40.31
C SER A 5 9.13 3.50 39.36
N ARG A 6 10.00 3.88 38.43
CA ARG A 6 9.60 4.54 37.17
C ARG A 6 10.20 3.76 36.00
N PRO A 7 9.37 3.27 35.07
CA PRO A 7 9.84 2.77 33.78
C PRO A 7 10.24 3.99 32.94
N LEU A 8 11.48 4.02 32.43
CA LEU A 8 11.94 5.09 31.54
C LEU A 8 11.62 4.71 30.09
N THR A 9 10.39 4.99 29.69
CA THR A 9 10.11 5.52 28.35
C THR A 9 10.23 7.04 28.44
N VAL A 10 11.21 7.64 27.75
CA VAL A 10 11.22 8.98 27.14
C VAL A 10 12.65 9.31 26.72
N ILE A 11 12.73 9.87 25.52
CA ILE A 11 13.87 10.50 24.85
C ILE A 11 14.66 11.38 25.83
N GLU A 12 15.91 11.03 26.11
CA GLU A 12 16.93 11.97 26.59
C GLU A 12 18.22 11.73 25.80
N ASP A 13 18.76 12.82 25.27
CA ASP A 13 19.99 12.92 24.52
C ASP A 13 21.17 12.32 25.29
N GLY A 14 21.69 11.21 24.77
CA GLY A 14 22.80 10.49 25.36
C GLY A 14 22.91 9.08 24.82
N GLY A 15 23.09 8.94 23.50
CA GLY A 15 23.50 7.68 22.89
C GLY A 15 24.82 7.15 23.49
N LEU A 16 25.27 5.97 23.06
CA LEU A 16 26.50 5.26 23.45
C LEU A 16 27.78 6.11 23.70
N ALA A 17 27.83 7.39 23.31
CA ALA A 17 28.86 8.35 23.71
C ALA A 17 29.11 8.43 25.23
N ALA A 18 28.15 8.06 26.08
CA ALA A 18 28.35 7.97 27.53
C ALA A 18 29.17 6.73 27.98
N ILE A 19 29.32 5.71 27.12
CA ILE A 19 30.02 4.44 27.43
C ILE A 19 31.55 4.58 27.22
N GLY A 20 32.00 5.69 26.62
CA GLY A 20 33.43 6.03 26.49
C GLY A 20 34.08 6.56 27.78
N SER A 21 33.31 6.83 28.84
CA SER A 21 33.90 7.13 30.16
C SER A 21 34.22 5.82 30.89
N PRO A 22 35.43 5.64 31.45
CA PRO A 22 35.76 4.44 32.21
C PRO A 22 34.84 4.38 33.42
N ALA A 23 33.79 3.56 33.34
CA ALA A 23 32.97 3.24 34.48
C ALA A 23 33.87 2.60 35.54
N ALA A 24 33.81 3.12 36.77
CA ALA A 24 34.54 2.57 37.89
C ALA A 24 34.32 1.05 37.97
N PRO A 25 35.37 0.24 38.23
CA PRO A 25 35.25 -1.20 38.24
C PRO A 25 34.14 -1.61 39.21
N ARG A 26 33.04 -2.15 38.68
CA ARG A 26 32.05 -2.83 39.52
C ARG A 26 32.79 -3.95 40.20
N ARG A 27 32.90 -3.87 41.53
CA ARG A 27 33.50 -4.94 42.36
C ARG A 27 32.88 -6.28 41.94
N PRO A 28 33.67 -7.35 41.77
CA PRO A 28 33.13 -8.68 41.55
C PRO A 28 32.29 -9.04 42.79
N GLN A 29 30.96 -9.00 42.65
CA GLN A 29 30.07 -9.62 43.61
C GLN A 29 30.29 -11.13 43.48
N ALA A 30 30.79 -11.72 44.57
CA ALA A 30 31.09 -13.12 44.81
C ALA A 30 30.68 -14.10 43.69
N ASP A 31 31.70 -14.78 43.14
CA ASP A 31 31.61 -15.95 42.29
C ASP A 31 30.56 -16.93 42.82
N LEU A 32 29.40 -16.95 42.17
CA LEU A 32 28.68 -18.19 41.93
C LEU A 32 29.30 -18.84 40.69
N SER A 33 30.62 -19.05 40.71
CA SER A 33 31.33 -19.85 39.70
C SER A 33 30.80 -21.29 39.82
N SER A 34 29.85 -21.67 38.97
CA SER A 34 30.10 -22.24 37.64
C SER A 34 30.71 -23.63 37.70
N ASP A 35 30.13 -24.53 38.51
CA ASP A 35 30.37 -25.96 38.32
C ASP A 35 29.99 -26.32 36.87
N PRO A 36 30.94 -26.81 36.04
CA PRO A 36 30.66 -27.14 34.64
C PRO A 36 29.53 -28.17 34.49
N ALA A 37 29.39 -29.10 35.45
CA ALA A 37 28.32 -30.09 35.42
C ALA A 37 26.95 -29.46 35.65
N THR A 38 26.88 -28.48 36.56
CA THR A 38 25.68 -27.67 36.78
C THR A 38 25.30 -26.87 35.53
N LEU A 39 26.24 -26.15 34.93
CA LEU A 39 25.97 -25.35 33.71
C LEU A 39 25.56 -26.24 32.52
N GLN A 40 26.17 -27.42 32.40
CA GLN A 40 25.78 -28.40 31.40
C GLN A 40 24.35 -28.91 31.66
N ALA A 41 24.00 -29.22 32.91
CA ALA A 41 22.65 -29.64 33.27
C ALA A 41 21.59 -28.55 33.01
N VAL A 42 21.91 -27.28 33.29
CA VAL A 42 21.06 -26.13 32.95
C VAL A 42 20.86 -26.06 31.44
N ARG A 43 21.95 -26.12 30.67
CA ARG A 43 21.93 -26.08 29.20
C ARG A 43 21.05 -27.18 28.62
N ASP A 44 21.29 -28.43 29.01
CA ASP A 44 20.56 -29.59 28.49
C ASP A 44 19.07 -29.47 28.78
N ALA A 45 18.73 -29.06 30.00
CA ALA A 45 17.34 -28.98 30.42
C ALA A 45 16.58 -27.84 29.72
N LEU A 46 17.25 -26.73 29.41
CA LEU A 46 16.71 -25.64 28.61
C LEU A 46 16.59 -26.03 27.13
N LEU A 47 17.58 -26.70 26.54
CA LEU A 47 17.52 -27.18 25.16
C LEU A 47 16.38 -28.18 24.92
N GLU A 48 16.05 -28.99 25.92
CA GLU A 48 14.95 -29.96 25.87
C GLU A 48 13.57 -29.27 25.91
N ARG A 49 13.44 -28.13 26.62
CA ARG A 49 12.13 -27.55 27.00
C ARG A 49 11.81 -26.21 26.38
N LEU A 50 12.81 -25.45 25.93
CA LEU A 50 12.58 -24.16 25.27
C LEU A 50 12.26 -24.37 23.79
N ASP A 51 11.33 -23.55 23.30
CA ASP A 51 11.05 -23.42 21.87
C ASP A 51 12.33 -22.97 21.13
N THR A 52 12.57 -23.52 19.95
CA THR A 52 13.72 -23.16 19.11
C THR A 52 13.71 -21.68 18.72
N ALA A 53 12.54 -21.04 18.64
CA ALA A 53 12.43 -19.60 18.39
C ALA A 53 13.03 -18.75 19.52
N LEU A 54 13.08 -19.27 20.75
CA LEU A 54 13.69 -18.58 21.89
C LEU A 54 15.22 -18.76 21.96
N LEU A 55 15.79 -19.59 21.08
CA LEU A 55 17.25 -19.69 20.89
C LEU A 55 17.80 -18.56 20.01
N ASP A 56 16.93 -17.75 19.39
CA ASP A 56 17.32 -16.50 18.75
C ASP A 56 18.07 -15.61 19.76
N PRO A 57 19.36 -15.25 19.51
CA PRO A 57 20.16 -14.46 20.43
C PRO A 57 19.50 -13.14 20.83
N VAL A 58 18.66 -12.59 19.94
CA VAL A 58 17.95 -11.32 20.11
C VAL A 58 16.45 -11.51 20.39
N SER A 59 16.04 -12.70 20.85
CA SER A 59 14.68 -12.92 21.35
C SER A 59 14.36 -11.95 22.51
N PRO A 60 13.21 -11.24 22.49
CA PRO A 60 12.85 -10.26 23.50
C PRO A 60 12.96 -10.87 24.88
N ALA A 61 13.76 -10.24 25.73
CA ALA A 61 13.94 -10.66 27.12
C ALA A 61 12.59 -10.78 27.84
N SER A 62 11.63 -9.90 27.54
CA SER A 62 10.27 -9.93 28.09
C SER A 62 9.47 -11.20 27.77
N VAL A 63 9.86 -11.95 26.73
CA VAL A 63 9.22 -13.22 26.33
C VAL A 63 10.09 -14.40 26.74
N ARG A 64 11.40 -14.31 26.50
CA ARG A 64 12.37 -15.39 26.77
C ARG A 64 12.56 -15.62 28.27
N ASP A 65 12.78 -14.56 29.05
CA ASP A 65 13.18 -14.67 30.45
C ASP A 65 12.11 -15.35 31.33
N PRO A 66 10.80 -15.04 31.19
CA PRO A 66 9.76 -15.77 31.91
C PRO A 66 9.77 -17.27 31.64
N GLU A 67 9.99 -17.70 30.40
CA GLU A 67 10.04 -19.13 30.03
C GLU A 67 11.29 -19.82 30.58
N VAL A 68 12.45 -19.16 30.49
CA VAL A 68 13.69 -19.63 31.12
C VAL A 68 13.48 -19.84 32.62
N LEU A 69 12.95 -18.83 33.31
CA LEU A 69 12.69 -18.87 34.74
C LEU A 69 11.69 -19.98 35.11
N ARG A 70 10.62 -20.12 34.34
CA ARG A 70 9.61 -21.19 34.53
C ARG A 70 10.26 -22.57 34.44
N VAL A 71 11.03 -22.83 33.38
CA VAL A 71 11.69 -24.13 33.17
C VAL A 71 12.67 -24.43 34.29
N LEU A 72 13.53 -23.48 34.65
CA LEU A 72 14.55 -23.70 35.69
C LEU A 72 13.90 -23.91 37.07
N ARG A 73 12.91 -23.11 37.45
CA ARG A 73 12.19 -23.28 38.73
C ARG A 73 11.48 -24.61 38.83
N GLU A 74 10.81 -25.04 37.77
CA GLU A 74 10.13 -26.34 37.71
C GLU A 74 11.12 -27.50 37.93
N LEU A 75 12.29 -27.43 37.29
CA LEU A 75 13.32 -28.46 37.40
C LEU A 75 14.01 -28.48 38.76
N ILE A 76 14.34 -27.31 39.29
CA ILE A 76 14.93 -27.16 40.63
C ILE A 76 13.94 -27.70 41.67
N GLY A 77 12.65 -27.32 41.58
CA GLY A 77 11.60 -27.82 42.46
C GLY A 77 11.49 -29.35 42.44
N ARG A 78 11.45 -29.95 41.23
CA ARG A 78 11.45 -31.42 41.09
C ARG A 78 12.66 -32.09 41.73
N GLN A 79 13.87 -31.55 41.54
CA GLN A 79 15.08 -32.14 42.13
C GLN A 79 15.17 -31.94 43.66
N ILE A 80 14.57 -30.86 44.17
CA ILE A 80 14.39 -30.67 45.62
C ILE A 80 13.47 -31.76 46.18
N GLU A 81 12.31 -32.00 45.55
CA GLU A 81 11.36 -33.03 45.96
C GLU A 81 11.95 -34.45 45.88
N GLN A 82 12.70 -34.74 44.82
CA GLN A 82 13.38 -36.03 44.62
C GLN A 82 14.57 -36.24 45.56
N GLY A 83 15.13 -35.17 46.12
CA GLY A 83 16.26 -35.25 47.05
C GLY A 83 17.61 -35.51 46.39
N TYR A 84 17.74 -35.46 45.06
CA TYR A 84 19.02 -35.55 44.37
C TYR A 84 18.98 -34.82 43.02
N GLY A 85 20.15 -34.46 42.51
CA GLY A 85 20.32 -33.83 41.20
C GLY A 85 21.21 -32.58 41.23
N PRO A 86 21.82 -32.21 40.09
CA PRO A 86 22.80 -31.13 40.01
C PRO A 86 22.21 -29.73 40.18
N LEU A 87 20.90 -29.56 39.96
CA LEU A 87 20.20 -28.27 40.06
C LEU A 87 19.54 -28.06 41.44
N ARG A 88 19.49 -29.09 42.30
CA ARG A 88 18.78 -29.06 43.58
C ARG A 88 19.15 -27.89 44.49
N GLY A 89 20.44 -27.54 44.53
CA GLY A 89 20.99 -26.51 45.42
C GLY A 89 21.01 -25.10 44.84
N LEU A 90 20.43 -24.90 43.65
CA LEU A 90 20.52 -23.62 42.97
C LEU A 90 19.60 -22.55 43.59
N PRO A 91 20.03 -21.28 43.58
CA PRO A 91 19.17 -20.17 43.97
C PRO A 91 17.94 -20.09 43.07
N GLN A 92 16.82 -19.60 43.62
CA GLN A 92 15.55 -19.47 42.89
C GLN A 92 15.15 -18.02 42.57
N ASP A 93 16.02 -17.05 42.89
CA ASP A 93 15.82 -15.65 42.51
C ASP A 93 16.06 -15.45 41.01
N ASP A 94 15.35 -14.48 40.43
CA ASP A 94 15.37 -14.25 38.97
C ASP A 94 16.77 -13.91 38.46
N ALA A 95 17.52 -13.08 39.19
CA ALA A 95 18.81 -12.58 38.75
C ALA A 95 19.86 -13.69 38.65
N SER A 96 19.90 -14.59 39.64
CA SER A 96 20.82 -15.74 39.62
C SER A 96 20.48 -16.74 38.51
N LEU A 97 19.19 -17.04 38.32
CA LEU A 97 18.74 -17.97 37.28
C LEU A 97 18.99 -17.44 35.87
N LEU A 98 18.74 -16.14 35.63
CA LEU A 98 19.03 -15.51 34.34
C LEU A 98 20.54 -15.41 34.08
N ARG A 99 21.36 -15.20 35.10
CA ARG A 99 22.83 -15.29 34.95
C ARG A 99 23.26 -16.70 34.55
N MET A 100 22.70 -17.74 35.17
CA MET A 100 22.97 -19.13 34.80
C MET A 100 22.54 -19.42 33.37
N PHE A 101 21.40 -18.89 32.92
CA PHE A 101 21.01 -18.94 31.52
C PHE A 101 22.07 -18.29 30.63
N GLN A 102 22.48 -17.06 30.93
CA GLN A 102 23.49 -16.32 30.15
C GLN A 102 24.80 -17.11 30.04
N GLU A 103 25.26 -17.73 31.11
CA GLU A 103 26.52 -18.49 31.13
C GLU A 103 26.42 -19.84 30.39
N SER A 104 25.28 -20.52 30.49
CA SER A 104 25.10 -21.88 29.96
C SER A 104 24.66 -21.93 28.49
N LEU A 105 23.48 -21.38 28.19
CA LEU A 105 22.81 -21.47 26.87
C LEU A 105 22.77 -20.10 26.15
N GLY A 106 22.64 -19.01 26.90
CA GLY A 106 22.67 -17.65 26.38
C GLY A 106 24.07 -17.23 25.93
N TRP A 107 24.20 -15.94 25.60
CA TRP A 107 25.42 -15.37 25.02
C TRP A 107 26.35 -14.71 26.05
N GLY A 108 26.23 -15.09 27.32
CA GLY A 108 27.10 -14.69 28.42
C GLY A 108 27.25 -13.17 28.51
N PRO A 109 28.48 -12.63 28.50
CA PRO A 109 28.70 -11.19 28.60
C PRO A 109 28.11 -10.39 27.43
N ALA A 110 27.83 -11.02 26.28
CA ALA A 110 27.16 -10.36 25.17
C ALA A 110 25.63 -10.28 25.34
N GLN A 111 25.02 -11.09 26.23
CA GLN A 111 23.56 -11.18 26.33
C GLN A 111 22.88 -9.85 26.69
N PRO A 112 23.39 -9.03 27.64
CA PRO A 112 22.76 -7.74 27.94
C PRO A 112 22.68 -6.80 26.73
N TYR A 113 23.67 -6.85 25.84
CA TYR A 113 23.69 -6.06 24.60
C TYR A 113 22.71 -6.61 23.54
N LEU A 114 22.57 -7.94 23.48
CA LEU A 114 21.59 -8.60 22.63
C LEU A 114 20.15 -8.42 23.13
N ASP A 115 19.96 -8.11 24.41
CA ASP A 115 18.66 -7.83 25.00
C ASP A 115 18.25 -6.35 24.85
N ASP A 116 19.21 -5.44 24.67
CA ASP A 116 18.95 -4.03 24.42
C ASP A 116 18.49 -3.80 22.97
N GLU A 117 17.23 -3.39 22.79
CA GLU A 117 16.62 -3.15 21.49
C GLU A 117 17.26 -1.99 20.70
N ARG A 118 18.02 -1.11 21.37
CA ARG A 118 18.76 -0.02 20.70
C ARG A 118 19.94 -0.56 19.90
N VAL A 119 20.55 -1.66 20.36
CA VAL A 119 21.67 -2.33 19.69
C VAL A 119 21.15 -3.10 18.48
N GLN A 120 21.64 -2.73 17.29
CA GLN A 120 21.28 -3.34 16.02
C GLN A 120 22.25 -4.43 15.60
N GLU A 121 23.54 -4.27 15.90
CA GLU A 121 24.57 -5.27 15.59
C GLU A 121 25.46 -5.56 16.79
N VAL A 122 25.77 -6.83 16.98
CA VAL A 122 26.76 -7.31 17.95
C VAL A 122 27.78 -8.15 17.18
N LYS A 123 29.06 -7.82 17.32
CA LYS A 123 30.17 -8.57 16.75
C LYS A 123 31.02 -9.14 17.87
N ILE A 124 31.28 -10.45 17.82
CA ILE A 124 32.16 -11.15 18.74
C ILE A 124 33.39 -11.60 17.95
N ILE A 125 34.58 -11.20 18.42
CA ILE A 125 35.86 -11.52 17.79
C ILE A 125 36.72 -12.24 18.84
N GLY A 126 36.69 -13.56 18.83
CA GLY A 126 37.25 -14.36 19.91
C GLY A 126 36.55 -14.08 21.23
N ASP A 127 37.24 -13.42 22.16
CA ASP A 127 36.71 -13.02 23.47
C ASP A 127 36.11 -11.61 23.48
N MET A 128 36.44 -10.77 22.49
CA MET A 128 36.05 -9.37 22.41
C MET A 128 34.62 -9.19 21.89
N ILE A 129 33.91 -8.20 22.43
CA ILE A 129 32.55 -7.84 22.01
C ILE A 129 32.56 -6.40 21.48
N MET A 130 31.93 -6.18 20.34
CA MET A 130 31.64 -4.87 19.78
C MET A 130 30.15 -4.74 19.53
N VAL A 131 29.60 -3.54 19.73
CA VAL A 131 28.18 -3.26 19.56
C VAL A 131 27.98 -2.05 18.67
N GLN A 132 26.84 -1.98 17.99
CA GLN A 132 26.47 -0.87 17.13
C GLN A 132 24.99 -0.52 17.32
N GLU A 133 24.71 0.75 17.60
CA GLU A 133 23.37 1.34 17.51
C GLU A 133 23.05 1.75 16.06
N GLU A 134 21.77 1.93 15.74
CA GLU A 134 21.36 2.31 14.39
C GLU A 134 22.05 3.60 13.92
N GLY A 135 22.82 3.52 12.83
CA GLY A 135 23.51 4.67 12.23
C GLY A 135 24.80 5.11 12.91
N ALA A 136 25.19 4.48 14.03
CA ALA A 136 26.45 4.74 14.73
C ALA A 136 27.59 3.84 14.22
N ASP A 137 28.84 4.17 14.57
CA ASP A 137 29.97 3.26 14.39
C ASP A 137 29.99 2.16 15.46
N PHE A 138 30.73 1.08 15.19
CA PHE A 138 30.94 0.02 16.19
C PHE A 138 31.77 0.54 17.37
N ALA A 139 31.29 0.29 18.58
CA ALA A 139 32.01 0.54 19.82
C ALA A 139 32.48 -0.77 20.46
N LEU A 140 33.73 -0.81 20.93
CA LEU A 140 34.25 -1.90 21.75
C LEU A 140 33.72 -1.75 23.19
N VAL A 141 33.13 -2.80 23.75
CA VAL A 141 32.65 -2.81 25.14
C VAL A 141 33.70 -3.40 26.09
N PRO A 142 33.70 -3.03 27.38
CA PRO A 142 34.70 -3.51 28.33
C PRO A 142 34.55 -4.99 28.69
N GLU A 143 33.33 -5.55 28.62
CA GLU A 143 33.07 -6.95 28.90
C GLU A 143 33.66 -7.88 27.83
N ARG A 144 34.12 -9.05 28.26
CA ARG A 144 34.74 -10.08 27.42
C ARG A 144 34.29 -11.46 27.85
N PHE A 145 34.29 -12.40 26.92
CA PHE A 145 34.19 -13.81 27.27
C PHE A 145 35.42 -14.25 28.06
N ALA A 146 35.26 -15.20 28.98
CA ALA A 146 36.38 -15.68 29.81
C ALA A 146 37.44 -16.41 28.96
N ALA A 147 36.99 -17.07 27.88
CA ALA A 147 37.84 -17.68 26.88
C ALA A 147 37.18 -17.57 25.49
N PRO A 148 37.96 -17.37 24.40
CA PRO A 148 37.42 -17.33 23.03
C PRO A 148 36.57 -18.55 22.65
N GLY A 149 36.95 -19.73 23.14
CA GLY A 149 36.25 -20.99 22.87
C GLY A 149 34.79 -21.00 23.34
N GLN A 150 34.43 -20.22 24.37
CA GLN A 150 33.05 -20.16 24.85
C GLN A 150 32.10 -19.55 23.81
N ALA A 151 32.55 -18.54 23.06
CA ALA A 151 31.75 -17.95 21.99
C ALA A 151 31.62 -18.93 20.82
N LEU A 152 32.70 -19.63 20.48
CA LEU A 152 32.72 -20.69 19.46
C LEU A 152 31.73 -21.81 19.80
N ASP A 153 31.77 -22.33 21.03
CA ASP A 153 30.88 -23.41 21.49
C ASP A 153 29.39 -23.03 21.36
N ARG A 154 29.05 -21.78 21.71
CA ARG A 154 27.68 -21.26 21.57
C ARG A 154 27.24 -21.17 20.11
N ALA A 155 28.12 -20.70 19.23
CA ALA A 155 27.84 -20.64 17.80
C ALA A 155 27.68 -22.03 17.17
N LEU A 156 28.53 -23.00 17.54
CA LEU A 156 28.44 -24.38 17.09
C LEU A 156 27.16 -25.07 17.60
N LEU A 157 26.80 -24.85 18.86
CA LEU A 157 25.55 -25.34 19.44
C LEU A 157 24.35 -24.80 18.67
N LEU A 158 24.31 -23.49 18.42
CA LEU A 158 23.21 -22.87 17.69
C LEU A 158 23.13 -23.39 16.24
N ALA A 159 24.27 -23.50 15.55
CA ALA A 159 24.34 -24.08 14.21
C ALA A 159 23.79 -25.51 14.18
N ALA A 160 24.20 -26.35 15.13
CA ALA A 160 23.70 -27.72 15.25
C ALA A 160 22.19 -27.78 15.49
N ARG A 161 21.64 -26.92 16.35
CA ARG A 161 20.19 -26.84 16.61
C ARG A 161 19.39 -26.39 15.38
N LEU A 162 19.99 -25.58 14.52
CA LEU A 162 19.39 -25.11 13.27
C LEU A 162 19.70 -26.03 12.08
N ASN A 163 20.34 -27.17 12.31
CA ASN A 163 20.79 -28.12 11.29
C ASN A 163 21.69 -27.48 10.20
N VAL A 164 22.45 -26.46 10.57
CA VAL A 164 23.44 -25.83 9.68
C VAL A 164 24.74 -26.64 9.76
N PRO A 165 25.27 -27.17 8.64
CA PRO A 165 26.43 -28.06 8.63
C PRO A 165 27.77 -27.30 8.76
N LEU A 166 27.87 -26.41 9.74
CA LEU A 166 29.07 -25.63 10.05
C LEU A 166 30.16 -26.56 10.59
N SER A 167 31.30 -26.61 9.89
CA SER A 167 32.38 -27.56 10.19
C SER A 167 33.71 -27.04 9.66
N ARG A 168 34.84 -27.69 9.95
CA ARG A 168 36.15 -27.28 9.37
C ARG A 168 36.18 -27.33 7.83
N ALA A 169 35.34 -28.18 7.20
CA ALA A 169 35.20 -28.24 5.75
C ALA A 169 34.27 -27.14 5.18
N ARG A 170 33.39 -26.58 6.03
CA ARG A 170 32.50 -25.45 5.74
C ARG A 170 32.59 -24.45 6.90
N PRO A 171 33.71 -23.72 7.02
CA PRO A 171 34.05 -22.97 8.23
C PRO A 171 33.34 -21.62 8.35
N GLN A 172 32.53 -21.23 7.36
CA GLN A 172 31.79 -19.98 7.37
C GLN A 172 30.35 -20.23 6.89
N ASP A 173 29.36 -19.78 7.65
CA ASP A 173 27.95 -19.88 7.26
C ASP A 173 27.09 -18.84 7.99
N THR A 174 25.86 -18.63 7.54
CA THR A 174 24.88 -17.75 8.18
C THR A 174 23.71 -18.55 8.72
N LEU A 175 23.43 -18.37 10.01
CA LEU A 175 22.40 -19.14 10.71
C LEU A 175 21.00 -18.53 10.49
N PRO A 176 20.00 -19.36 10.14
CA PRO A 176 18.65 -18.93 9.81
C PRO A 176 17.77 -18.78 11.05
N LEU A 177 17.77 -17.59 11.63
CA LEU A 177 17.01 -17.33 12.85
C LEU A 177 15.65 -16.68 12.57
N ALA A 178 14.80 -16.74 13.58
CA ALA A 178 13.48 -16.13 13.55
C ALA A 178 13.56 -14.61 13.30
N HIS A 179 12.52 -14.04 12.70
CA HIS A 179 12.35 -12.59 12.48
C HIS A 179 13.48 -11.89 11.71
N GLY A 180 14.26 -12.64 10.92
CA GLY A 180 15.30 -12.08 10.06
C GLY A 180 16.58 -11.71 10.81
N THR A 181 16.76 -12.22 12.03
CA THR A 181 18.04 -12.15 12.72
C THR A 181 19.08 -12.89 11.88
N ARG A 182 20.18 -12.22 11.56
CA ARG A 182 21.28 -12.82 10.81
C ARG A 182 22.45 -13.06 11.76
N VAL A 183 22.86 -14.31 11.91
CA VAL A 183 24.07 -14.67 12.66
C VAL A 183 25.06 -15.28 11.69
N HIS A 184 26.01 -14.48 11.23
CA HIS A 184 27.11 -14.98 10.41
C HIS A 184 28.23 -15.48 11.34
N VAL A 185 28.68 -16.71 11.11
CA VAL A 185 29.71 -17.36 11.93
C VAL A 185 30.88 -17.75 11.04
N SER A 186 32.10 -17.43 11.47
CA SER A 186 33.34 -17.98 10.92
C SER A 186 34.13 -18.68 12.02
N ILE A 187 34.55 -19.91 11.76
CA ILE A 187 35.28 -20.80 12.68
C ILE A 187 36.61 -21.25 12.05
N PRO A 188 37.49 -21.99 12.76
CA PRO A 188 38.73 -22.49 12.18
C PRO A 188 38.49 -23.38 10.95
N PRO A 189 39.34 -23.30 9.91
CA PRO A 189 40.63 -22.60 9.87
C PRO A 189 40.57 -21.11 9.45
N CYS A 190 39.38 -20.52 9.27
CA CYS A 190 39.25 -19.11 8.88
C CYS A 190 39.58 -18.13 10.02
N THR A 191 39.51 -18.61 11.26
CA THR A 191 39.87 -17.92 12.49
C THR A 191 40.99 -18.69 13.20
N PRO A 192 41.69 -18.08 14.19
CA PRO A 192 42.60 -18.82 15.06
C PRO A 192 41.90 -20.01 15.72
N GLU A 193 42.68 -21.06 16.05
CA GLU A 193 42.15 -22.21 16.79
C GLU A 193 41.46 -21.75 18.09
N ASP A 194 40.42 -22.48 18.49
CA ASP A 194 39.56 -22.18 19.65
C ASP A 194 38.89 -20.79 19.64
N SER A 195 38.74 -20.16 18.46
CA SER A 195 38.16 -18.83 18.31
C SER A 195 37.16 -18.75 17.16
N ALA A 196 36.22 -17.81 17.22
CA ALA A 196 35.24 -17.54 16.18
C ALA A 196 35.09 -16.03 15.92
N LEU A 197 34.67 -15.69 14.71
CA LEU A 197 34.06 -14.41 14.38
C LEU A 197 32.56 -14.62 14.26
N ILE A 198 31.78 -13.90 15.07
CA ILE A 198 30.31 -14.02 15.10
C ILE A 198 29.74 -12.63 14.90
N CYS A 199 28.98 -12.43 13.83
CA CYS A 199 28.31 -11.18 13.51
C CYS A 199 26.80 -11.39 13.62
N ILE A 200 26.20 -10.82 14.66
CA ILE A 200 24.77 -10.90 14.95
C ILE A 200 24.15 -9.57 14.53
N ARG A 201 23.25 -9.60 13.54
CA ARG A 201 22.43 -8.45 13.16
C ARG A 201 20.99 -8.72 13.54
N ARG A 202 20.43 -7.85 14.36
CA ARG A 202 19.05 -7.94 14.85
C ARG A 202 18.07 -7.94 13.67
N GLY A 203 17.19 -8.92 13.69
CA GLY A 203 16.05 -8.99 12.79
C GLY A 203 14.95 -8.02 13.18
N ARG A 204 14.20 -7.51 12.20
CA ARG A 204 13.06 -6.62 12.48
C ARG A 204 11.84 -7.47 12.80
N ARG A 205 11.17 -7.15 13.91
CA ARG A 205 9.96 -7.85 14.37
C ARG A 205 8.66 -7.12 14.01
N VAL A 206 8.76 -5.83 13.70
CA VAL A 206 7.62 -5.00 13.31
C VAL A 206 7.62 -4.82 11.81
N ALA A 207 6.48 -5.10 11.19
CA ALA A 207 6.23 -4.84 9.79
C ALA A 207 6.19 -3.33 9.50
N TRP A 208 6.97 -2.88 8.53
CA TRP A 208 7.05 -1.50 8.11
C TRP A 208 6.00 -1.20 7.06
N GLY A 209 5.37 -0.04 7.21
CA GLY A 209 4.56 0.58 6.16
C GLY A 209 5.31 1.70 5.45
N MET A 210 4.69 2.28 4.43
CA MET A 210 5.27 3.43 3.72
C MET A 210 5.54 4.64 4.65
N GLY A 211 4.77 4.77 5.74
CA GLY A 211 5.01 5.80 6.76
C GLY A 211 6.37 5.68 7.44
N ASP A 212 6.86 4.47 7.68
CA ASP A 212 8.17 4.22 8.27
C ASP A 212 9.31 4.62 7.32
N ILE A 213 9.15 4.28 6.03
CA ILE A 213 10.09 4.63 4.96
C ILE A 213 10.25 6.16 4.85
N MET A 214 9.13 6.90 4.86
CA MET A 214 9.13 8.37 4.80
C MET A 214 9.75 9.00 6.06
N ARG A 215 9.41 8.51 7.26
CA ARG A 215 10.00 9.02 8.53
C ARG A 215 11.52 8.89 8.57
N ARG A 216 12.05 7.84 7.94
CA ARG A 216 13.50 7.57 7.85
C ARG A 216 14.18 8.38 6.73
N GLY A 217 13.45 9.26 6.06
CA GLY A 217 13.98 10.12 5.01
C GLY A 217 14.42 9.37 3.75
N THR A 218 13.85 8.18 3.51
CA THR A 218 14.13 7.36 2.31
C THR A 218 13.45 7.93 1.07
N CYS A 219 12.32 8.60 1.26
CA CYS A 219 11.60 9.40 0.27
C CYS A 219 10.76 10.46 0.98
N ASP A 220 10.30 11.46 0.24
CA ASP A 220 9.34 12.44 0.73
C ASP A 220 7.89 11.92 0.61
N ALA A 221 6.93 12.73 1.08
CA ALA A 221 5.51 12.38 1.03
C ALA A 221 5.00 12.17 -0.40
N ALA A 222 5.47 12.98 -1.35
CA ALA A 222 5.01 12.90 -2.73
C ALA A 222 5.44 11.59 -3.40
N VAL A 223 6.70 11.18 -3.24
CA VAL A 223 7.19 9.89 -3.74
C VAL A 223 6.55 8.72 -2.98
N GLY A 224 6.36 8.85 -1.66
CA GLY A 224 5.63 7.85 -0.88
C GLY A 224 4.19 7.63 -1.37
N ASP A 225 3.48 8.69 -1.74
CA ASP A 225 2.11 8.61 -2.26
C ASP A 225 2.06 8.03 -3.67
N LEU A 226 3.05 8.31 -4.52
CA LEU A 226 3.21 7.62 -5.81
C LEU A 226 3.36 6.11 -5.63
N LEU A 227 4.24 5.66 -4.73
CA LEU A 227 4.44 4.23 -4.46
C LEU A 227 3.17 3.56 -3.92
N ARG A 228 2.42 4.24 -3.04
CA ARG A 228 1.12 3.75 -2.56
C ARG A 228 0.09 3.63 -3.67
N LEU A 229 0.01 4.61 -4.57
CA LEU A 229 -0.87 4.56 -5.74
C LEU A 229 -0.54 3.37 -6.63
N LEU A 230 0.74 3.18 -6.95
CA LEU A 230 1.20 2.09 -7.80
C LEU A 230 0.96 0.71 -7.15
N ALA A 231 1.17 0.59 -5.83
CA ALA A 231 0.81 -0.62 -5.09
C ALA A 231 -0.70 -0.89 -5.13
N ARG A 232 -1.53 0.13 -4.95
CA ARG A 232 -3.00 0.04 -5.07
C ARG A 232 -3.48 -0.33 -6.47
N ALA A 233 -2.80 0.14 -7.51
CA ALA A 233 -3.04 -0.25 -8.89
C ALA A 233 -2.62 -1.70 -9.21
N GLY A 234 -2.01 -2.39 -8.24
CA GLY A 234 -1.58 -3.77 -8.35
C GLY A 234 -0.35 -3.96 -9.24
N CYS A 235 0.51 -2.93 -9.34
CA CYS A 235 1.72 -2.98 -10.15
C CYS A 235 2.74 -3.98 -9.60
N SER A 236 3.48 -4.62 -10.51
CA SER A 236 4.69 -5.35 -10.15
C SER A 236 5.89 -4.39 -10.06
N PHE A 237 6.76 -4.64 -9.08
CA PHE A 237 7.90 -3.79 -8.75
C PHE A 237 9.21 -4.58 -8.79
N LEU A 238 10.21 -3.99 -9.44
CA LEU A 238 11.61 -4.43 -9.38
C LEU A 238 12.40 -3.41 -8.56
N ILE A 239 12.85 -3.81 -7.36
CA ILE A 239 13.52 -2.91 -6.43
C ILE A 239 15.02 -3.18 -6.45
N ALA A 240 15.79 -2.19 -6.82
CA ALA A 240 17.22 -2.25 -7.07
C ALA A 240 18.04 -1.44 -6.06
N GLY A 241 19.33 -1.75 -5.95
CA GLY A 241 20.28 -1.05 -5.10
C GLY A 241 21.33 -1.97 -4.50
N GLU A 242 22.34 -1.39 -3.86
CA GLU A 242 23.46 -2.13 -3.27
C GLU A 242 23.06 -2.89 -1.98
N THR A 243 23.99 -3.66 -1.41
CA THR A 243 23.77 -4.33 -0.12
C THR A 243 23.58 -3.29 0.98
N GLY A 244 22.52 -3.45 1.78
CA GLY A 244 22.24 -2.52 2.88
C GLY A 244 21.66 -1.16 2.48
N SER A 245 21.25 -0.98 1.21
CA SER A 245 20.53 0.21 0.73
C SER A 245 19.07 0.28 1.20
N GLY A 246 18.52 -0.81 1.73
CA GLY A 246 17.13 -0.85 2.25
C GLY A 246 16.09 -1.47 1.32
N LYS A 247 16.51 -2.17 0.25
CA LYS A 247 15.60 -2.84 -0.71
C LYS A 247 14.49 -3.67 -0.04
N THR A 248 14.86 -4.58 0.86
CA THR A 248 13.90 -5.46 1.55
C THR A 248 12.91 -4.66 2.40
N ALA A 249 13.36 -3.56 3.01
CA ALA A 249 12.47 -2.67 3.77
C ALA A 249 11.48 -1.94 2.87
N LEU A 250 11.91 -1.49 1.68
CA LEU A 250 11.00 -0.89 0.70
C LEU A 250 10.02 -1.93 0.14
N LEU A 251 10.48 -3.13 -0.21
CA LEU A 251 9.64 -4.25 -0.63
C LEU A 251 8.53 -4.50 0.39
N GLU A 252 8.90 -4.67 1.66
CA GLU A 252 7.99 -4.90 2.76
C GLU A 252 6.95 -3.77 2.87
N SER A 253 7.38 -2.51 2.76
CA SER A 253 6.49 -1.35 2.83
C SER A 253 5.49 -1.28 1.66
N ILE A 254 5.90 -1.70 0.46
CA ILE A 254 5.04 -1.75 -0.73
C ILE A 254 4.01 -2.86 -0.58
N VAL A 255 4.45 -4.05 -0.14
CA VAL A 255 3.57 -5.20 0.17
C VAL A 255 2.52 -4.80 1.22
N ASN A 256 2.94 -4.12 2.29
CA ASN A 256 2.05 -3.65 3.35
C ASN A 256 1.18 -2.44 2.94
N SER A 257 1.45 -1.81 1.79
CA SER A 257 0.61 -0.75 1.22
C SER A 257 -0.44 -1.29 0.23
N TRP A 258 -0.49 -2.60 0.02
CA TRP A 258 -1.46 -3.24 -0.87
C TRP A 258 -2.89 -3.11 -0.30
N PRO A 259 -3.91 -2.83 -1.13
CA PRO A 259 -5.26 -2.56 -0.65
C PRO A 259 -5.99 -3.83 -0.20
N GLY A 260 -6.83 -3.69 0.82
CA GLY A 260 -7.70 -4.76 1.32
C GLY A 260 -6.92 -5.81 2.10
N GLU A 261 -7.20 -7.09 1.83
CA GLU A 261 -6.62 -8.24 2.51
C GLU A 261 -6.16 -9.27 1.46
N PRO A 262 -5.10 -8.95 0.68
CA PRO A 262 -4.58 -9.83 -0.35
C PRO A 262 -3.99 -11.10 0.26
N HIS A 263 -4.13 -12.23 -0.42
CA HIS A 263 -3.27 -13.38 -0.12
C HIS A 263 -1.85 -13.09 -0.61
N VAL A 264 -0.91 -12.92 0.33
CA VAL A 264 0.49 -12.62 0.07
C VAL A 264 1.33 -13.88 0.27
N ILE A 265 2.21 -14.17 -0.68
CA ILE A 265 3.22 -15.22 -0.55
C ILE A 265 4.61 -14.58 -0.58
N THR A 266 5.37 -14.71 0.50
CA THR A 266 6.80 -14.35 0.50
C THR A 266 7.64 -15.60 0.23
N ILE A 267 8.69 -15.47 -0.58
CA ILE A 267 9.67 -16.54 -0.80
C ILE A 267 11.02 -16.02 -0.32
N GLU A 268 11.59 -16.65 0.70
CA GLU A 268 12.81 -16.19 1.33
C GLU A 268 13.81 -17.36 1.49
N ASP A 269 15.08 -17.09 1.21
CA ASP A 269 16.15 -18.07 1.37
C ASP A 269 16.61 -18.10 2.83
N ASN A 270 15.91 -18.93 3.61
CA ASN A 270 16.15 -19.21 5.03
C ASN A 270 16.30 -17.97 5.93
N ALA A 271 15.73 -16.85 5.48
CA ALA A 271 15.75 -15.57 6.17
C ALA A 271 14.30 -15.14 6.38
N GLN A 272 13.92 -14.77 7.61
CA GLN A 272 12.57 -14.29 7.91
C GLN A 272 12.51 -12.76 7.93
N GLU A 273 12.99 -12.13 6.86
CA GLU A 273 13.25 -10.68 6.79
C GLU A 273 12.05 -9.83 6.44
N ILE A 274 11.06 -10.41 5.75
CA ILE A 274 9.87 -9.69 5.26
C ILE A 274 8.72 -9.94 6.21
N ASN A 275 8.23 -8.90 6.90
CA ASN A 275 7.05 -9.03 7.76
C ASN A 275 5.82 -8.40 7.09
N VAL A 276 4.75 -9.18 6.97
CA VAL A 276 3.52 -8.76 6.29
C VAL A 276 2.42 -8.49 7.33
N CYS A 277 1.74 -7.34 7.22
CA CYS A 277 0.63 -6.94 8.09
C CYS A 277 -0.69 -7.63 7.74
N HIS A 278 -0.82 -8.12 6.50
CA HIS A 278 -1.99 -8.84 6.01
C HIS A 278 -2.12 -10.19 6.71
N ARG A 279 -3.32 -10.51 7.18
CA ARG A 279 -3.72 -11.79 7.79
C ARG A 279 -3.52 -12.96 6.84
N ALA A 280 -3.86 -12.78 5.56
CA ALA A 280 -3.71 -13.82 4.55
C ALA A 280 -2.26 -13.86 4.04
N TRP A 281 -1.34 -14.33 4.86
CA TRP A 281 0.08 -14.42 4.52
C TRP A 281 0.61 -15.85 4.63
N THR A 282 1.28 -16.29 3.57
CA THR A 282 2.07 -17.52 3.54
C THR A 282 3.54 -17.16 3.37
N ARG A 283 4.38 -17.63 4.30
CA ARG A 283 5.83 -17.49 4.20
C ARG A 283 6.44 -18.81 3.74
N GLU A 284 6.97 -18.82 2.52
CA GLU A 284 7.69 -19.95 1.94
C GLU A 284 9.19 -19.76 2.22
N LEU A 285 9.77 -20.67 3.02
CA LEU A 285 11.21 -20.67 3.32
C LEU A 285 11.91 -21.76 2.52
N VAL A 286 12.94 -21.37 1.78
CA VAL A 286 13.81 -22.30 1.03
C VAL A 286 15.22 -22.32 1.62
N GLN A 287 16.01 -23.34 1.28
CA GLN A 287 17.40 -23.45 1.71
C GLN A 287 18.30 -23.69 0.50
N THR A 288 18.73 -22.62 -0.16
CA THR A 288 19.49 -22.76 -1.41
C THR A 288 20.90 -23.34 -1.21
N VAL A 289 21.45 -23.20 0.01
CA VAL A 289 22.76 -23.75 0.39
C VAL A 289 22.78 -25.29 0.37
N THR A 290 21.68 -25.92 0.78
CA THR A 290 21.55 -27.39 0.84
C THR A 290 20.81 -27.94 -0.38
N GLU A 291 19.86 -27.18 -0.93
CA GLU A 291 19.09 -27.52 -2.13
C GLU A 291 19.20 -26.40 -3.19
N PRO A 292 20.25 -26.43 -4.03
CA PRO A 292 20.35 -25.53 -5.18
C PRO A 292 19.10 -25.59 -6.06
N GLY A 293 18.57 -24.43 -6.46
CA GLY A 293 17.35 -24.30 -7.27
C GLY A 293 16.03 -24.39 -6.49
N ALA A 294 16.04 -24.59 -5.16
CA ALA A 294 14.83 -24.60 -4.33
C ALA A 294 13.99 -23.32 -4.46
N PHE A 295 14.65 -22.16 -4.55
CA PHE A 295 13.97 -20.88 -4.74
C PHE A 295 13.15 -20.84 -6.03
N GLY A 296 13.77 -21.20 -7.17
CA GLY A 296 13.07 -21.27 -8.46
C GLY A 296 11.99 -22.36 -8.49
N ARG A 297 12.12 -23.43 -7.70
CA ARG A 297 11.07 -24.44 -7.51
C ARG A 297 9.88 -23.85 -6.75
N ALA A 298 10.11 -23.20 -5.61
CA ALA A 298 9.07 -22.52 -4.83
C ALA A 298 8.31 -21.49 -5.68
N ALA A 299 9.02 -20.65 -6.43
CA ALA A 299 8.39 -19.68 -7.33
C ALA A 299 7.46 -20.32 -8.38
N ARG A 300 7.78 -21.52 -8.87
CA ARG A 300 6.91 -22.25 -9.81
C ARG A 300 5.65 -22.79 -9.16
N GLU A 301 5.74 -23.28 -7.92
CA GLU A 301 4.57 -23.81 -7.20
C GLU A 301 3.56 -22.72 -6.86
N VAL A 302 3.99 -21.46 -6.74
CA VAL A 302 3.11 -20.30 -6.58
C VAL A 302 2.04 -20.20 -7.68
N LEU A 303 2.36 -20.62 -8.90
CA LEU A 303 1.40 -20.64 -10.03
C LEU A 303 0.17 -21.52 -9.75
N ARG A 304 0.25 -22.44 -8.79
CA ARG A 304 -0.86 -23.33 -8.37
C ARG A 304 -1.57 -22.84 -7.11
N GLN A 305 -1.01 -21.86 -6.42
CA GLN A 305 -1.52 -21.34 -5.14
C GLN A 305 -2.46 -20.14 -5.33
N THR A 306 -2.45 -19.51 -6.50
CA THR A 306 -3.35 -18.40 -6.88
C THR A 306 -3.31 -17.18 -5.94
N PRO A 307 -2.13 -16.73 -5.47
CA PRO A 307 -2.08 -15.58 -4.57
C PRO A 307 -2.47 -14.27 -5.25
N SER A 308 -2.77 -13.25 -4.44
CA SER A 308 -2.98 -11.89 -4.95
C SER A 308 -1.67 -11.15 -5.19
N LEU A 309 -0.63 -11.48 -4.43
CA LEU A 309 0.67 -10.81 -4.45
C LEU A 309 1.78 -11.80 -4.07
N VAL A 310 2.88 -11.77 -4.82
CA VAL A 310 4.06 -12.59 -4.58
C VAL A 310 5.24 -11.68 -4.30
N ALA A 311 5.97 -11.96 -3.23
CA ALA A 311 7.09 -11.15 -2.77
C ALA A 311 8.35 -12.01 -2.58
N PRO A 312 9.05 -12.37 -3.68
CA PRO A 312 10.36 -12.99 -3.59
C PRO A 312 11.36 -12.02 -2.97
N GLY A 313 12.05 -12.43 -1.90
CA GLY A 313 12.86 -11.49 -1.12
C GLY A 313 14.05 -10.91 -1.87
N GLU A 314 14.82 -11.74 -2.58
CA GLU A 314 15.95 -11.29 -3.38
C GLU A 314 16.18 -12.22 -4.57
N THR A 315 16.19 -11.65 -5.77
CA THR A 315 16.54 -12.34 -7.02
C THR A 315 18.02 -12.10 -7.35
N ARG A 316 18.77 -13.20 -7.43
CA ARG A 316 20.22 -13.28 -7.59
C ARG A 316 20.64 -14.03 -8.86
N ALA A 317 19.95 -15.11 -9.21
CA ALA A 317 20.37 -16.05 -10.25
C ALA A 317 19.17 -16.64 -11.03
N GLU A 318 19.21 -17.94 -11.34
CA GLU A 318 18.28 -18.62 -12.26
C GLU A 318 16.82 -18.58 -11.81
N GLU A 319 16.54 -18.38 -10.52
CA GLU A 319 15.17 -18.22 -10.00
C GLU A 319 14.42 -17.05 -10.62
N ALA A 320 15.13 -16.05 -11.18
CA ALA A 320 14.55 -14.93 -11.91
C ALA A 320 13.61 -15.40 -13.04
N GLY A 321 13.93 -16.50 -13.73
CA GLY A 321 13.10 -17.01 -14.83
C GLY A 321 11.77 -17.58 -14.33
N ALA A 322 11.76 -18.23 -13.16
CA ALA A 322 10.53 -18.69 -12.52
C ALA A 322 9.69 -17.53 -11.98
N ILE A 323 10.34 -16.54 -11.36
CA ILE A 323 9.69 -15.31 -10.86
C ILE A 323 9.06 -14.52 -12.03
N LEU A 324 9.75 -14.44 -13.17
CA LEU A 324 9.22 -13.79 -14.36
C LEU A 324 7.98 -14.52 -14.89
N ALA A 325 7.99 -15.86 -14.92
CA ALA A 325 6.82 -16.64 -15.32
C ALA A 325 5.59 -16.37 -14.41
N VAL A 326 5.82 -16.14 -13.11
CA VAL A 326 4.76 -15.70 -12.18
C VAL A 326 4.20 -14.34 -12.60
N ALA A 327 5.06 -13.35 -12.89
CA ALA A 327 4.61 -12.03 -13.34
C ALA A 327 3.81 -12.11 -14.66
N VAL A 328 4.31 -12.89 -15.64
CA VAL A 328 3.67 -13.09 -16.96
C VAL A 328 2.31 -13.75 -16.85
N SER A 329 2.10 -14.63 -15.85
CA SER A 329 0.79 -15.23 -15.59
C SER A 329 -0.25 -14.25 -15.01
N GLY A 330 0.13 -12.98 -14.78
CA GLY A 330 -0.75 -11.91 -14.32
C GLY A 330 -0.75 -11.70 -12.80
N HIS A 331 0.06 -12.46 -12.05
CA HIS A 331 0.24 -12.23 -10.61
C HIS A 331 1.10 -10.98 -10.38
N ALA A 332 0.73 -10.18 -9.38
CA ALA A 332 1.58 -9.07 -8.96
C ALA A 332 2.84 -9.59 -8.26
N VAL A 333 4.00 -9.05 -8.64
CA VAL A 333 5.30 -9.45 -8.10
C VAL A 333 6.05 -8.23 -7.58
N VAL A 334 6.51 -8.27 -6.33
CA VAL A 334 7.43 -7.28 -5.75
C VAL A 334 8.69 -8.01 -5.36
N THR A 335 9.79 -7.79 -6.08
CA THR A 335 11.07 -8.46 -5.81
C THR A 335 12.22 -7.47 -5.69
N THR A 336 13.33 -7.91 -5.09
CA THR A 336 14.56 -7.12 -5.03
C THR A 336 15.68 -7.71 -5.89
N ILE A 337 16.57 -6.86 -6.37
CA ILE A 337 17.75 -7.26 -7.14
C ILE A 337 18.92 -6.32 -6.85
N HIS A 338 20.15 -6.81 -6.85
CA HIS A 338 21.33 -5.94 -6.79
C HIS A 338 21.60 -5.30 -8.15
N ALA A 339 21.59 -3.98 -8.24
CA ALA A 339 22.02 -3.24 -9.43
C ALA A 339 22.43 -1.83 -9.03
N ARG A 340 23.17 -1.15 -9.91
CA ARG A 340 23.70 0.21 -9.69
C ARG A 340 22.84 1.32 -10.31
N SER A 341 21.72 0.97 -10.91
CA SER A 341 20.71 1.90 -11.44
C SER A 341 19.44 1.13 -11.78
N ALA A 342 18.32 1.84 -11.92
CA ALA A 342 17.04 1.26 -12.31
C ALA A 342 17.13 0.62 -13.72
N ALA A 343 17.73 1.29 -14.70
CA ALA A 343 17.89 0.74 -16.05
C ALA A 343 18.73 -0.55 -16.07
N ARG A 344 19.82 -0.61 -15.28
CA ARG A 344 20.65 -1.82 -15.16
C ARG A 344 19.95 -2.95 -14.43
N ALA A 345 19.00 -2.64 -13.53
CA ALA A 345 18.23 -3.65 -12.82
C ALA A 345 17.43 -4.53 -13.78
N VAL A 346 16.76 -3.93 -14.77
CA VAL A 346 15.97 -4.66 -15.78
C VAL A 346 16.86 -5.57 -16.61
N LEU A 347 17.98 -5.05 -17.10
CA LEU A 347 18.93 -5.82 -17.89
C LEU A 347 19.51 -7.01 -17.09
N ARG A 348 19.89 -6.76 -15.83
CA ARG A 348 20.42 -7.82 -14.96
C ARG A 348 19.36 -8.86 -14.62
N PHE A 349 18.11 -8.45 -14.40
CA PHE A 349 17.02 -9.39 -14.15
C PHE A 349 16.80 -10.31 -15.35
N ALA A 350 16.83 -9.77 -16.58
CA ALA A 350 16.78 -10.57 -17.80
C ALA A 350 18.00 -11.49 -17.98
N ASP A 351 19.21 -11.05 -17.60
CA ASP A 351 20.41 -11.89 -17.61
C ASP A 351 20.24 -13.08 -16.64
N CYS A 352 19.81 -12.82 -15.41
CA CYS A 352 19.51 -13.84 -14.40
C CYS A 352 18.43 -14.81 -14.89
N ALA A 353 17.36 -14.28 -15.50
CA ALA A 353 16.26 -15.08 -16.02
C ALA A 353 16.66 -15.96 -17.21
N ALA A 354 17.79 -15.71 -17.84
CA ALA A 354 18.28 -16.51 -18.97
C ALA A 354 19.44 -17.45 -18.61
N MET A 355 19.85 -17.50 -17.35
CA MET A 355 20.90 -18.42 -16.87
C MET A 355 20.52 -19.89 -17.09
N PRO A 356 21.50 -20.81 -17.16
CA PRO A 356 21.22 -22.25 -17.14
C PRO A 356 20.35 -22.63 -15.94
N GLY A 357 19.29 -23.41 -16.16
CA GLY A 357 18.34 -23.78 -15.11
C GLY A 357 17.25 -22.74 -14.82
N ALA A 358 17.19 -21.60 -15.54
CA ALA A 358 16.23 -20.52 -15.32
C ALA A 358 14.82 -20.80 -15.87
N TYR A 359 14.37 -22.05 -15.73
CA TYR A 359 13.07 -22.53 -16.15
C TYR A 359 12.82 -22.29 -17.65
N ILE A 360 11.67 -21.73 -18.02
CA ILE A 360 11.31 -21.54 -19.43
C ILE A 360 12.27 -20.55 -20.11
N TYR A 361 12.90 -19.61 -19.41
CA TYR A 361 13.70 -18.56 -20.05
C TYR A 361 15.17 -18.93 -20.28
N GLU A 362 15.61 -20.13 -19.92
CA GLU A 362 16.97 -20.59 -20.13
C GLU A 362 17.47 -20.36 -21.56
N GLY A 363 18.56 -19.60 -21.71
CA GLY A 363 19.14 -19.22 -23.01
C GLY A 363 18.32 -18.22 -23.84
N ARG A 364 17.18 -17.74 -23.34
CA ARG A 364 16.22 -16.87 -24.04
C ARG A 364 16.18 -15.45 -23.46
N ARG A 365 17.35 -14.83 -23.36
CA ARG A 365 17.56 -13.50 -22.75
C ARG A 365 16.67 -12.40 -23.33
N GLU A 366 16.54 -12.32 -24.65
CA GLU A 366 15.75 -11.24 -25.26
C GLU A 366 14.25 -11.40 -24.97
N ASN A 367 13.73 -12.63 -24.94
CA ASN A 367 12.35 -12.90 -24.50
C ASN A 367 12.16 -12.56 -23.01
N ALA A 368 13.13 -12.90 -22.16
CA ALA A 368 13.08 -12.55 -20.75
C ALA A 368 13.09 -11.02 -20.54
N LEU A 369 13.84 -10.30 -21.36
CA LEU A 369 13.90 -8.83 -21.31
C LEU A 369 12.58 -8.20 -21.75
N GLU A 370 12.00 -8.68 -22.85
CA GLU A 370 10.69 -8.24 -23.35
C GLU A 370 9.61 -8.47 -22.29
N ASP A 371 9.48 -9.71 -21.80
CA ASP A 371 8.49 -10.07 -20.78
C ASP A 371 8.70 -9.31 -19.46
N ALA A 372 9.95 -9.05 -19.06
CA ALA A 372 10.23 -8.26 -17.87
C ALA A 372 9.74 -6.81 -18.04
N CYS A 373 9.94 -6.20 -19.22
CA CYS A 373 9.49 -4.83 -19.48
C CYS A 373 7.97 -4.71 -19.54
N ASP A 374 7.27 -5.76 -19.98
CA ASP A 374 5.81 -5.76 -20.06
C ASP A 374 5.15 -6.04 -18.70
N ASN A 375 5.79 -6.86 -17.87
CA ASN A 375 5.16 -7.39 -16.65
C ASN A 375 5.64 -6.73 -15.35
N PHE A 376 6.78 -6.05 -15.34
CA PHE A 376 7.18 -5.16 -14.24
C PHE A 376 6.88 -3.71 -14.60
N GLN A 377 5.84 -3.12 -14.01
CA GLN A 377 5.45 -1.75 -14.37
C GLN A 377 6.37 -0.71 -13.73
N VAL A 378 7.00 -1.03 -12.59
CA VAL A 378 7.74 -0.07 -11.79
C VAL A 378 9.13 -0.61 -11.47
N VAL A 379 10.15 0.22 -11.67
CA VAL A 379 11.52 -0.05 -11.21
C VAL A 379 11.92 1.04 -10.24
N VAL A 380 12.40 0.64 -9.07
CA VAL A 380 12.91 1.57 -8.05
C VAL A 380 14.38 1.32 -7.84
N HIS A 381 15.20 2.37 -7.77
CA HIS A 381 16.60 2.26 -7.38
C HIS A 381 16.83 2.97 -6.05
N LEU A 382 17.47 2.29 -5.10
CA LEU A 382 17.91 2.85 -3.83
C LEU A 382 19.42 3.03 -3.79
N GLU A 383 19.84 4.16 -3.24
CA GLU A 383 21.23 4.45 -2.92
C GLU A 383 21.47 4.57 -1.42
N LYS A 384 22.74 4.43 -1.03
CA LYS A 384 23.22 4.68 0.32
C LYS A 384 24.47 5.54 0.28
N VAL A 385 24.37 6.79 0.74
CA VAL A 385 25.48 7.75 0.80
C VAL A 385 25.57 8.33 2.20
N GLY A 386 26.76 8.35 2.80
CA GLY A 386 26.97 8.92 4.13
C GLY A 386 26.10 8.29 5.23
N GLY A 387 25.78 6.99 5.10
CA GLY A 387 24.89 6.28 6.03
C GLY A 387 23.39 6.47 5.76
N ARG A 388 22.99 7.51 5.00
CA ARG A 388 21.60 7.77 4.61
C ARG A 388 21.19 6.88 3.44
N ARG A 389 19.99 6.31 3.51
CA ARG A 389 19.37 5.50 2.45
C ARG A 389 18.28 6.33 1.79
N TYR A 390 18.21 6.35 0.46
CA TYR A 390 17.18 7.08 -0.27
C TYR A 390 16.82 6.42 -1.59
N ILE A 391 15.60 6.68 -2.08
CA ILE A 391 15.20 6.35 -3.44
C ILE A 391 15.87 7.34 -4.37
N ASP A 392 16.80 6.85 -5.19
CA ASP A 392 17.52 7.62 -6.19
C ASP A 392 16.66 7.85 -7.44
N GLU A 393 15.96 6.81 -7.89
CA GLU A 393 15.14 6.89 -9.11
C GLU A 393 13.93 5.95 -9.07
N LEU A 394 12.83 6.44 -9.64
CA LEU A 394 11.59 5.69 -9.89
C LEU A 394 11.28 5.75 -11.39
N LEU A 395 11.29 4.60 -12.05
CA LEU A 395 10.99 4.44 -13.47
C LEU A 395 9.67 3.66 -13.68
N LEU A 396 8.95 4.03 -14.72
CA LEU A 396 7.83 3.27 -15.28
C LEU A 396 8.29 2.57 -16.55
N LEU A 397 8.16 1.25 -16.63
CA LEU A 397 8.49 0.52 -17.86
C LEU A 397 7.35 0.64 -18.88
N ASP A 398 7.73 0.79 -20.14
CA ASP A 398 6.84 0.96 -21.28
C ASP A 398 7.24 -0.01 -22.40
N GLY A 399 7.41 -1.28 -22.04
CA GLY A 399 7.88 -2.32 -22.93
C GLY A 399 9.35 -2.14 -23.34
N ALA A 400 9.71 -2.75 -24.45
CA ALA A 400 11.07 -2.74 -24.97
C ALA A 400 11.10 -2.41 -26.46
N GLU A 401 12.19 -1.82 -26.93
CA GLU A 401 12.38 -1.42 -28.31
C GLU A 401 13.67 -1.99 -28.92
N ALA A 402 13.64 -2.25 -30.22
CA ALA A 402 14.81 -2.74 -30.94
C ALA A 402 15.78 -1.58 -31.21
N ASP A 403 17.00 -1.67 -30.67
CA ASP A 403 18.13 -0.83 -31.01
C ASP A 403 19.13 -1.65 -31.85
N GLY A 404 18.92 -1.61 -33.17
CA GLY A 404 19.68 -2.43 -34.13
C GLY A 404 19.41 -3.92 -33.94
N ARG A 405 20.38 -4.65 -33.37
CA ARG A 405 20.29 -6.10 -33.09
C ARG A 405 20.02 -6.43 -31.62
N ARG A 406 19.87 -5.43 -30.75
CA ARG A 406 19.68 -5.63 -29.30
C ARG A 406 18.40 -4.97 -28.86
N LEU A 407 17.66 -5.63 -27.99
CA LEU A 407 16.49 -5.05 -27.36
C LEU A 407 16.93 -4.14 -26.18
N ARG A 408 16.27 -3.00 -26.01
CA ARG A 408 16.46 -2.09 -24.88
C ARG A 408 15.14 -1.78 -24.19
N PRO A 409 15.10 -1.71 -22.84
CA PRO A 409 13.92 -1.25 -22.13
C PRO A 409 13.56 0.19 -22.51
N ARG A 410 12.29 0.43 -22.79
CA ARG A 410 11.74 1.79 -22.82
C ARG A 410 11.19 2.11 -21.44
N ALA A 411 11.59 3.25 -20.88
CA ALA A 411 11.20 3.64 -19.55
C ALA A 411 10.94 5.15 -19.46
N VAL A 412 9.96 5.51 -18.63
CA VAL A 412 9.63 6.90 -18.32
C VAL A 412 10.06 7.20 -16.89
N ARG A 413 10.85 8.26 -16.70
CA ARG A 413 11.27 8.71 -15.38
C ARG A 413 10.11 9.37 -14.65
N LEU A 414 9.70 8.82 -13.52
CA LEU A 414 8.57 9.30 -12.73
C LEU A 414 9.01 10.19 -11.57
N ALA A 415 10.06 9.81 -10.86
CA ALA A 415 10.65 10.61 -9.78
C ALA A 415 12.15 10.34 -9.64
N TRP A 416 12.90 11.31 -9.15
CA TRP A 416 14.34 11.18 -8.91
C TRP A 416 14.85 12.07 -7.78
N ALA A 417 15.93 11.62 -7.17
CA ALA A 417 16.65 12.37 -6.16
C ALA A 417 17.65 13.34 -6.79
N GLU A 418 17.78 14.50 -6.16
CA GLU A 418 18.85 15.47 -6.37
C GLU A 418 19.53 15.67 -5.01
N PRO A 419 20.72 15.08 -4.81
CA PRO A 419 21.52 15.31 -3.60
C PRO A 419 21.91 16.79 -3.50
N SER A 420 21.80 17.34 -2.30
CA SER A 420 22.15 18.73 -1.96
C SER A 420 22.92 18.77 -0.63
N GLU A 421 23.51 19.92 -0.28
CA GLU A 421 24.23 20.09 0.98
C GLU A 421 23.34 19.86 2.22
N ASP A 422 22.04 20.20 2.14
CA ASP A 422 21.06 20.07 3.22
C ASP A 422 20.33 18.71 3.24
N GLY A 423 20.64 17.81 2.30
CA GLY A 423 20.01 16.49 2.20
C GLY A 423 19.60 16.11 0.78
N VAL A 424 18.52 15.34 0.66
CA VAL A 424 18.02 14.86 -0.64
C VAL A 424 16.70 15.55 -0.95
N ILE A 425 16.59 16.13 -2.15
CA ILE A 425 15.35 16.69 -2.69
C ILE A 425 14.85 15.74 -3.78
N TRP A 426 13.55 15.47 -3.81
CA TRP A 426 12.95 14.65 -4.87
C TRP A 426 12.22 15.51 -5.87
N GLN A 427 12.63 15.40 -7.12
CA GLN A 427 11.86 15.87 -8.26
C GLN A 427 10.91 14.78 -8.73
N LYS A 428 9.82 15.18 -9.38
CA LYS A 428 8.83 14.26 -9.93
C LYS A 428 8.27 14.81 -11.23
N ALA A 429 7.91 13.91 -12.12
CA ALA A 429 7.22 14.24 -13.36
C ALA A 429 5.70 14.16 -13.22
N ALA A 430 5.21 13.52 -12.15
CA ALA A 430 3.79 13.39 -11.84
C ALA A 430 3.60 13.26 -10.32
N HIS A 431 2.38 13.49 -9.86
CA HIS A 431 1.98 13.29 -8.46
C HIS A 431 0.70 12.45 -8.36
N ALA A 432 0.53 11.77 -7.22
CA ALA A 432 -0.67 11.03 -6.92
C ALA A 432 -1.75 11.95 -6.34
N HIS A 433 -2.99 11.83 -6.83
CA HIS A 433 -4.16 12.46 -6.24
C HIS A 433 -5.31 11.45 -6.16
N GLY A 434 -5.54 10.89 -4.96
CA GLY A 434 -6.46 9.76 -4.79
C GLY A 434 -6.01 8.53 -5.59
N ASP A 435 -6.84 8.10 -6.53
CA ASP A 435 -6.60 6.97 -7.45
C ASP A 435 -6.00 7.39 -8.80
N ARG A 436 -5.63 8.67 -8.95
CA ARG A 436 -5.11 9.23 -10.20
C ARG A 436 -3.63 9.56 -10.13
N LEU A 437 -2.96 9.36 -11.27
CA LEU A 437 -1.62 9.87 -11.55
C LEU A 437 -1.76 11.13 -12.41
N ILE A 438 -1.25 12.26 -11.92
CA ILE A 438 -1.38 13.57 -12.59
C ILE A 438 0.01 14.07 -12.99
N TRP A 439 0.25 14.23 -14.30
CA TRP A 439 1.53 14.67 -14.85
C TRP A 439 1.71 16.19 -14.81
N GLU A 440 2.94 16.63 -14.57
CA GLU A 440 3.38 18.01 -14.75
C GLU A 440 3.70 18.25 -16.23
N GLY A 441 2.65 18.26 -17.07
CA GLY A 441 2.75 18.34 -18.53
C GLY A 441 1.95 17.25 -19.23
N ASP A 442 2.45 16.80 -20.38
CA ASP A 442 1.82 15.73 -21.16
C ASP A 442 1.78 14.42 -20.36
N ASP A 443 0.66 13.71 -20.46
CA ASP A 443 0.50 12.40 -19.86
C ASP A 443 1.42 11.39 -20.57
N ARG A 444 2.39 10.86 -19.83
CA ARG A 444 3.36 9.85 -20.30
C ARG A 444 3.17 8.52 -19.58
N THR A 445 1.96 8.24 -19.08
CA THR A 445 1.64 6.98 -18.41
C THR A 445 1.70 5.84 -19.44
N PRO A 446 2.52 4.80 -19.24
CA PRO A 446 2.51 3.63 -20.10
C PRO A 446 1.14 2.95 -20.12
N GLU A 447 0.67 2.49 -21.28
CA GLU A 447 -0.68 1.94 -21.44
C GLU A 447 -0.99 0.77 -20.47
N PRO A 448 -0.06 -0.17 -20.17
CA PRO A 448 -0.29 -1.21 -19.16
C PRO A 448 -0.62 -0.64 -17.78
N LEU A 449 0.04 0.45 -17.37
CA LEU A 449 -0.24 1.15 -16.12
C LEU A 449 -1.55 1.94 -16.21
N ALA A 450 -1.79 2.65 -17.30
CA ALA A 450 -3.01 3.44 -17.50
C ALA A 450 -4.28 2.56 -17.42
N ARG A 451 -4.21 1.32 -17.94
CA ARG A 451 -5.29 0.33 -17.79
C ARG A 451 -5.51 -0.06 -16.33
N ARG A 452 -4.45 -0.30 -15.55
CA ARG A 452 -4.54 -0.66 -14.13
C ARG A 452 -5.15 0.47 -13.29
N LEU A 453 -4.75 1.72 -13.54
CA LEU A 453 -5.31 2.90 -12.86
C LEU A 453 -6.80 3.06 -13.14
N ARG A 454 -7.25 2.93 -14.40
CA ARG A 454 -8.68 2.95 -14.76
C ARG A 454 -9.48 1.85 -14.03
N LEU A 455 -8.92 0.65 -13.91
CA LEU A 455 -9.57 -0.46 -13.19
C LEU A 455 -9.65 -0.20 -11.67
N LEU A 456 -8.65 0.44 -11.08
CA LEU A 456 -8.67 0.85 -9.68
C LEU A 456 -9.81 1.84 -9.42
N GLU A 457 -9.91 2.90 -10.22
CA GLU A 457 -10.98 3.90 -10.11
C GLU A 457 -12.38 3.27 -10.24
N ALA A 458 -12.55 2.36 -11.20
CA ALA A 458 -13.83 1.68 -11.41
C ALA A 458 -14.23 0.80 -10.21
N ARG A 459 -13.27 0.11 -9.58
CA ARG A 459 -13.52 -0.73 -8.40
C ARG A 459 -13.96 0.09 -7.20
N GLU A 460 -13.34 1.25 -6.96
CA GLU A 460 -13.72 2.14 -5.87
C GLU A 460 -15.10 2.76 -6.08
N GLN A 461 -15.45 3.15 -7.32
CA GLN A 461 -16.81 3.60 -7.65
C GLN A 461 -17.87 2.54 -7.35
N VAL A 462 -17.60 1.27 -7.67
CA VAL A 462 -18.52 0.15 -7.38
C VAL A 462 -18.65 -0.08 -5.87
N ARG A 463 -17.54 -0.04 -5.11
CA ARG A 463 -17.57 -0.16 -3.64
C ARG A 463 -18.36 0.96 -2.99
N ALA A 464 -18.11 2.21 -3.36
CA ALA A 464 -18.85 3.36 -2.86
C ALA A 464 -20.37 3.22 -3.12
N ALA A 465 -20.75 2.75 -4.32
CA ALA A 465 -22.15 2.49 -4.64
C ALA A 465 -22.77 1.36 -3.79
N ALA A 466 -22.01 0.30 -3.48
CA ALA A 466 -22.46 -0.84 -2.68
C ALA A 466 -22.68 -0.48 -1.20
N THR A 467 -21.74 0.20 -0.56
CA THR A 467 -21.85 0.64 0.85
C THR A 467 -23.08 1.53 1.03
N THR A 468 -23.30 2.44 0.08
CA THR A 468 -24.44 3.36 0.14
C THR A 468 -25.78 2.62 -0.01
N ARG A 469 -25.85 1.53 -0.77
CA ARG A 469 -27.08 0.69 -0.86
C ARG A 469 -27.38 -0.02 0.45
N ALA A 470 -26.36 -0.45 1.19
CA ALA A 470 -26.52 -1.08 2.50
C ALA A 470 -27.06 -0.09 3.55
N THR A 471 -26.52 1.13 3.59
CA THR A 471 -27.00 2.19 4.50
C THR A 471 -28.47 2.53 4.26
N VAL A 472 -28.90 2.64 3.00
CA VAL A 472 -30.31 2.86 2.66
C VAL A 472 -31.19 1.70 3.14
N ALA A 473 -30.76 0.44 2.95
CA ALA A 473 -31.51 -0.72 3.38
C ALA A 473 -31.68 -0.78 4.90
N GLU A 474 -30.64 -0.45 5.67
CA GLU A 474 -30.69 -0.38 7.13
C GLU A 474 -31.64 0.73 7.61
N ALA A 475 -31.54 1.92 7.03
CA ALA A 475 -32.41 3.05 7.40
C ALA A 475 -33.89 2.74 7.16
N VAL A 476 -34.23 2.12 6.01
CA VAL A 476 -35.60 1.66 5.71
C VAL A 476 -36.06 0.60 6.72
N SER A 477 -35.22 -0.41 7.00
CA SER A 477 -35.56 -1.48 7.94
C SER A 477 -35.85 -0.96 9.35
N ARG A 478 -35.03 -0.03 9.86
CA ARG A 478 -35.24 0.61 11.17
C ARG A 478 -36.49 1.47 11.19
N ALA A 479 -36.72 2.25 10.13
CA ALA A 479 -37.94 3.04 10.01
C ALA A 479 -39.20 2.17 9.97
N ASP A 480 -39.20 1.07 9.23
CA ASP A 480 -40.33 0.13 9.18
C ASP A 480 -40.64 -0.51 10.55
N GLY A 481 -39.61 -0.73 11.38
CA GLY A 481 -39.79 -1.14 12.78
C GLY A 481 -40.56 -0.11 13.60
N LEU A 482 -40.22 1.17 13.45
CA LEU A 482 -40.88 2.29 14.14
C LEU A 482 -42.30 2.54 13.61
N ILE A 483 -42.51 2.43 12.30
CA ILE A 483 -43.83 2.54 11.65
C ILE A 483 -44.78 1.49 12.24
N ARG A 484 -44.34 0.23 12.38
CA ARG A 484 -45.14 -0.84 13.03
C ARG A 484 -45.47 -0.54 14.48
N ALA A 485 -44.63 0.21 15.18
CA ALA A 485 -44.85 0.65 16.55
C ALA A 485 -45.66 1.96 16.67
N GLY A 486 -46.15 2.53 15.56
CA GLY A 486 -46.89 3.80 15.53
C GLY A 486 -46.01 5.06 15.61
N GLY A 487 -44.69 4.94 15.56
CA GLY A 487 -43.73 6.03 15.71
C GLY A 487 -43.43 6.78 14.40
N SER A 488 -44.41 7.53 13.86
CA SER A 488 -44.27 8.26 12.58
C SER A 488 -43.12 9.27 12.56
N GLU A 489 -43.03 10.15 13.56
CA GLU A 489 -42.04 11.23 13.60
C GLU A 489 -40.61 10.70 13.71
N GLN A 490 -40.40 9.66 14.53
CA GLN A 490 -39.10 9.01 14.70
C GLN A 490 -38.68 8.26 13.42
N ALA A 491 -39.61 7.59 12.74
CA ALA A 491 -39.35 6.95 11.45
C ALA A 491 -38.94 8.00 10.41
N LEU A 492 -39.66 9.13 10.32
CA LEU A 492 -39.32 10.22 9.40
C LEU A 492 -37.97 10.86 9.72
N ALA A 493 -37.56 10.96 10.99
CA ALA A 493 -36.25 11.50 11.36
C ALA A 493 -35.09 10.62 10.85
N ILE A 494 -35.18 9.29 11.01
CA ILE A 494 -34.18 8.34 10.49
C ILE A 494 -34.10 8.44 8.97
N LEU A 495 -35.25 8.44 8.30
CA LEU A 495 -35.31 8.49 6.84
C LEU A 495 -34.80 9.82 6.29
N ARG A 496 -35.08 10.96 6.95
CA ARG A 496 -34.55 12.29 6.55
C ARG A 496 -33.04 12.35 6.61
N ARG A 497 -32.44 11.76 7.65
CA ARG A 497 -30.98 11.70 7.77
C ARG A 497 -30.36 10.91 6.62
N ALA A 498 -30.91 9.72 6.32
CA ALA A 498 -30.46 8.92 5.18
C ALA A 498 -30.71 9.60 3.83
N TRP A 499 -31.79 10.37 3.70
CA TRP A 499 -32.15 11.12 2.49
C TRP A 499 -31.21 12.29 2.20
N ALA A 500 -30.68 12.93 3.25
CA ALA A 500 -29.65 13.97 3.11
C ALA A 500 -28.36 13.42 2.53
N ASP A 501 -28.00 12.17 2.89
CA ASP A 501 -26.82 11.48 2.36
C ASP A 501 -27.08 10.96 0.93
N ARG A 502 -28.26 10.38 0.67
CA ARG A 502 -28.67 9.90 -0.65
C ARG A 502 -30.18 9.94 -0.87
N ARG A 503 -30.61 10.62 -1.94
CA ARG A 503 -31.99 10.61 -2.42
C ARG A 503 -32.31 9.28 -3.14
N ASP A 504 -32.92 8.33 -2.43
CA ASP A 504 -33.29 7.00 -2.93
C ASP A 504 -34.80 6.76 -2.78
N GLU A 505 -35.48 6.34 -3.85
CA GLU A 505 -36.93 6.13 -3.87
C GLU A 505 -37.44 5.15 -2.80
N ARG A 506 -36.60 4.22 -2.32
CA ARG A 506 -36.99 3.32 -1.21
C ARG A 506 -37.18 4.08 0.10
N LEU A 507 -36.39 5.13 0.34
CA LEU A 507 -36.56 6.03 1.49
C LEU A 507 -37.85 6.85 1.35
N ALA A 508 -38.14 7.35 0.15
CA ALA A 508 -39.38 8.08 -0.14
C ALA A 508 -40.62 7.18 0.05
N ALA A 509 -40.56 5.92 -0.39
CA ALA A 509 -41.62 4.94 -0.18
C ALA A 509 -41.83 4.61 1.31
N ALA A 510 -40.75 4.47 2.08
CA ALA A 510 -40.83 4.27 3.53
C ALA A 510 -41.39 5.50 4.25
N ALA A 511 -40.99 6.70 3.82
CA ALA A 511 -41.51 7.96 4.37
C ALA A 511 -43.01 8.13 4.08
N ARG A 512 -43.48 7.69 2.91
CA ARG A 512 -44.91 7.67 2.58
C ARG A 512 -45.71 6.79 3.55
N ARG A 513 -45.22 5.59 3.83
CA ARG A 513 -45.82 4.70 4.84
C ARG A 513 -45.82 5.34 6.24
N ALA A 514 -44.76 6.04 6.62
CA ALA A 514 -44.72 6.75 7.90
C ALA A 514 -45.77 7.87 7.98
N LEU A 515 -45.97 8.61 6.87
CA LEU A 515 -46.95 9.69 6.79
C LEU A 515 -48.40 9.19 6.88
N GLU A 516 -48.70 7.97 6.45
CA GLU A 516 -50.04 7.37 6.57
C GLU A 516 -50.51 7.24 8.04
N ILE A 517 -49.59 7.25 9.01
CA ILE A 517 -49.90 7.21 10.44
C ILE A 517 -50.38 8.58 10.96
N ASP A 518 -49.84 9.70 10.45
CA ASP A 518 -50.19 11.07 10.83
C ASP A 518 -50.87 11.79 9.66
N PHE A 519 -52.18 11.63 9.58
CA PHE A 519 -53.00 12.18 8.51
C PHE A 519 -52.91 13.71 8.39
N THR A 520 -52.86 14.43 9.52
CA THR A 520 -52.80 15.91 9.51
C THR A 520 -51.44 16.42 9.03
N ALA A 521 -50.35 15.74 9.38
CA ALA A 521 -49.04 16.05 8.79
C ALA A 521 -48.99 15.68 7.30
N ALA A 522 -49.56 14.54 6.91
CA ALA A 522 -49.61 14.10 5.52
C ALA A 522 -50.35 15.10 4.61
N GLU A 523 -51.51 15.61 5.02
CA GLU A 523 -52.27 16.59 4.24
C GLU A 523 -51.50 17.91 4.04
N ARG A 524 -50.86 18.42 5.09
CA ARG A 524 -50.05 19.65 5.00
C ARG A 524 -48.89 19.47 4.01
N HIS A 525 -48.16 18.37 4.12
CA HIS A 525 -47.05 18.08 3.20
C HIS A 525 -47.52 17.83 1.77
N ALA A 526 -48.65 17.15 1.58
CA ALA A 526 -49.23 16.88 0.27
C ALA A 526 -49.67 18.17 -0.45
N SER A 527 -50.26 19.12 0.28
CA SER A 527 -50.66 20.42 -0.27
C SER A 527 -49.46 21.21 -0.81
N ILE A 528 -48.38 21.29 -0.02
CA ILE A 528 -47.11 21.91 -0.43
C ILE A 528 -46.53 21.19 -1.66
N ALA A 529 -46.50 19.86 -1.62
CA ALA A 529 -45.93 19.06 -2.69
C ALA A 529 -46.69 19.19 -4.02
N ARG A 530 -48.03 19.30 -3.99
CA ARG A 530 -48.85 19.58 -5.18
C ARG A 530 -48.53 20.94 -5.79
N GLN A 531 -48.45 21.99 -4.98
CA GLN A 531 -48.09 23.32 -5.46
C GLN A 531 -46.71 23.33 -6.12
N ILE A 532 -45.74 22.62 -5.54
CA ILE A 532 -44.40 22.49 -6.13
C ILE A 532 -44.45 21.71 -7.45
N ALA A 533 -45.15 20.58 -7.48
CA ALA A 533 -45.31 19.76 -8.68
C ALA A 533 -45.97 20.54 -9.83
N GLU A 534 -47.02 21.31 -9.55
CA GLU A 534 -47.70 22.16 -10.53
C GLU A 534 -46.76 23.23 -11.09
N LYS A 535 -46.00 23.92 -10.23
CA LYS A 535 -45.00 24.91 -10.63
C LYS A 535 -43.91 24.29 -11.51
N ALA A 536 -43.34 23.16 -11.09
CA ALA A 536 -42.31 22.46 -11.83
C ALA A 536 -42.81 21.99 -13.20
N ALA A 537 -44.02 21.41 -13.26
CA ALA A 537 -44.63 20.95 -14.50
C ALA A 537 -44.99 22.12 -15.44
N ALA A 538 -45.44 23.25 -14.90
CA ALA A 538 -45.72 24.45 -15.69
C ALA A 538 -44.43 25.04 -16.28
N ALA A 539 -43.36 25.13 -15.48
CA ALA A 539 -42.04 25.58 -15.93
C ALA A 539 -41.45 24.64 -16.98
N LEU A 540 -41.56 23.32 -16.79
CA LEU A 540 -41.13 22.30 -17.76
C LEU A 540 -41.88 22.46 -19.10
N ARG A 541 -43.21 22.60 -19.09
CA ARG A 541 -44.00 22.84 -20.32
C ARG A 541 -43.63 24.15 -21.00
N ALA A 542 -43.26 25.17 -20.22
CA ALA A 542 -42.78 26.44 -20.72
C ALA A 542 -41.30 26.44 -21.12
N ARG A 543 -40.59 25.30 -21.01
CA ARG A 543 -39.15 25.17 -21.30
C ARG A 543 -38.27 26.11 -20.47
N ARG A 544 -38.71 26.44 -19.26
CA ARG A 544 -37.99 27.28 -18.28
C ARG A 544 -37.23 26.39 -17.31
N TRP A 545 -36.14 25.79 -17.78
CA TRP A 545 -35.39 24.76 -17.06
C TRP A 545 -34.91 25.19 -15.67
N PRO A 546 -34.33 26.39 -15.47
CA PRO A 546 -33.89 26.83 -14.14
C PRO A 546 -35.04 26.93 -13.13
N GLU A 547 -36.21 27.40 -13.57
CA GLU A 547 -37.40 27.48 -12.71
C GLU A 547 -37.95 26.09 -12.39
N ALA A 548 -37.95 25.17 -13.37
CA ALA A 548 -38.39 23.79 -13.18
C ALA A 548 -37.45 23.04 -12.21
N ARG A 549 -36.13 23.23 -12.36
CA ARG A 549 -35.08 22.68 -11.48
C ARG A 549 -35.23 23.19 -10.05
N LEU A 550 -35.36 24.51 -9.88
CA LEU A 550 -35.53 25.12 -8.56
C LEU A 550 -36.79 24.61 -7.85
N ALA A 551 -37.90 24.48 -8.58
CA ALA A 551 -39.13 23.93 -8.04
C ALA A 551 -38.95 22.45 -7.62
N TYR A 552 -38.37 21.60 -8.49
CA TYR A 552 -38.07 20.21 -8.17
C TYR A 552 -37.17 20.07 -6.92
N GLU A 553 -36.11 20.87 -6.83
CA GLU A 553 -35.21 20.88 -5.68
C GLU A 553 -35.91 21.30 -4.39
N GLY A 554 -36.88 22.22 -4.47
CA GLY A 554 -37.73 22.59 -3.34
C GLY A 554 -38.51 21.41 -2.76
N ALA A 555 -38.98 20.48 -3.60
CA ALA A 555 -39.58 19.23 -3.11
C ALA A 555 -38.52 18.25 -2.60
N ALA A 556 -37.44 18.04 -3.37
CA ALA A 556 -36.39 17.08 -3.04
C ALA A 556 -35.58 17.43 -1.78
N ALA A 557 -35.57 18.70 -1.37
CA ALA A 557 -34.94 19.16 -0.13
C ALA A 557 -35.65 18.66 1.13
N ASN A 558 -36.94 18.31 1.04
CA ASN A 558 -37.72 17.85 2.17
C ASN A 558 -38.39 16.51 1.86
N LEU A 559 -37.83 15.42 2.41
CA LEU A 559 -38.33 14.06 2.23
C LEU A 559 -39.83 13.91 2.53
N ALA A 560 -40.35 14.60 3.55
CA ALA A 560 -41.77 14.48 3.91
C ALA A 560 -42.66 15.13 2.84
N VAL A 561 -42.23 16.26 2.26
CA VAL A 561 -42.93 16.91 1.14
C VAL A 561 -42.82 16.04 -0.12
N TYR A 562 -41.62 15.57 -0.44
CA TYR A 562 -41.39 14.68 -1.60
C TYR A 562 -42.22 13.39 -1.55
N ALA A 563 -42.35 12.78 -0.37
CA ALA A 563 -43.06 11.51 -0.19
C ALA A 563 -44.59 11.66 -0.17
N ALA A 564 -45.11 12.80 0.31
CA ALA A 564 -46.54 13.04 0.54
C ALA A 564 -47.39 13.17 -0.72
N HIS A 565 -46.78 13.51 -1.87
CA HIS A 565 -47.48 13.56 -3.15
C HIS A 565 -46.54 13.09 -4.26
N THR A 566 -47.09 12.41 -5.26
CA THR A 566 -46.36 11.98 -6.45
C THR A 566 -47.01 12.61 -7.68
N PRO A 567 -46.28 13.44 -8.45
CA PRO A 567 -46.82 14.02 -9.68
C PRO A 567 -47.09 12.93 -10.73
N PRO A 568 -47.88 13.21 -11.78
CA PRO A 568 -48.03 12.30 -12.91
C PRO A 568 -46.66 11.89 -13.49
N GLY A 569 -46.42 10.58 -13.63
CA GLY A 569 -45.13 10.04 -14.05
C GLY A 569 -44.06 9.95 -12.94
N GLY A 570 -44.28 10.60 -11.80
CA GLY A 570 -43.40 10.58 -10.63
C GLY A 570 -42.31 11.65 -10.66
N TRP A 571 -41.76 11.93 -9.48
CA TRP A 571 -40.65 12.88 -9.31
C TRP A 571 -39.40 12.49 -10.12
N PRO A 572 -38.99 11.21 -10.23
CA PRO A 572 -37.84 10.83 -11.05
C PRO A 572 -38.05 11.10 -12.56
N ALA A 573 -39.26 10.91 -13.07
CA ALA A 573 -39.56 11.20 -14.47
C ALA A 573 -39.53 12.71 -14.75
N LEU A 574 -40.02 13.51 -13.79
CA LEU A 574 -39.94 14.97 -13.86
C LEU A 574 -38.48 15.44 -13.87
N ASP A 575 -37.65 14.91 -12.97
CA ASP A 575 -36.21 15.20 -12.90
C ASP A 575 -35.48 14.83 -14.19
N ALA A 576 -35.77 13.64 -14.73
CA ALA A 576 -35.20 13.18 -16.00
C ALA A 576 -35.59 14.10 -17.16
N ALA A 577 -36.84 14.57 -17.22
CA ALA A 577 -37.29 15.49 -18.24
C ALA A 577 -36.63 16.88 -18.13
N ILE A 578 -36.47 17.41 -16.92
CA ILE A 578 -35.75 18.67 -16.69
C ILE A 578 -34.28 18.52 -17.12
N THR A 579 -33.62 17.45 -16.68
CA THR A 579 -32.22 17.16 -16.99
C THR A 579 -31.99 17.01 -18.49
N ALA A 580 -32.90 16.34 -19.19
CA ALA A 580 -32.84 16.21 -20.64
C ALA A 580 -32.96 17.58 -21.35
N GLY A 581 -33.83 18.46 -20.86
CA GLY A 581 -33.96 19.83 -21.37
C GLY A 581 -32.70 20.67 -21.14
N GLU A 582 -32.14 20.64 -19.93
CA GLU A 582 -30.89 21.34 -19.59
C GLU A 582 -29.70 20.86 -20.43
N ALA A 583 -29.60 19.54 -20.65
CA ALA A 583 -28.57 18.95 -21.49
C ALA A 583 -28.74 19.39 -22.96
N ALA A 584 -29.97 19.37 -23.47
CA ALA A 584 -30.27 19.84 -24.83
C ALA A 584 -29.90 21.31 -25.03
N ASP A 585 -30.21 22.18 -24.06
CA ASP A 585 -29.82 23.60 -24.08
C ASP A 585 -28.29 23.77 -24.06
N LYS A 586 -27.60 23.02 -23.20
CA LYS A 586 -26.14 23.06 -23.10
C LYS A 586 -25.47 22.62 -24.41
N ASP A 587 -25.91 21.51 -24.98
CA ASP A 587 -25.37 20.97 -26.24
C ASP A 587 -25.64 21.93 -27.40
N ALA A 588 -26.83 22.53 -27.43
CA ALA A 588 -27.20 23.53 -28.43
C ALA A 588 -26.36 24.81 -28.32
N LEU A 589 -26.05 25.28 -27.11
CA LEU A 589 -25.15 26.42 -26.89
C LEU A 589 -23.71 26.12 -27.33
N LEU A 590 -23.19 24.93 -27.01
CA LEU A 590 -21.87 24.50 -27.47
C LEU A 590 -21.80 24.37 -28.99
N ALA A 591 -22.87 23.87 -29.61
CA ALA A 591 -22.99 23.82 -31.06
C ALA A 591 -23.02 25.23 -31.68
N ALA A 592 -23.73 26.17 -31.06
CA ALA A 592 -23.77 27.58 -31.49
C ALA A 592 -22.40 28.26 -31.37
N ASP A 593 -21.66 28.03 -30.29
CA ASP A 593 -20.31 28.57 -30.10
C ASP A 593 -19.32 28.01 -31.14
N ARG A 594 -19.31 26.68 -31.34
CA ARG A 594 -18.49 26.04 -32.37
C ARG A 594 -18.82 26.52 -33.77
N ALA A 595 -20.11 26.72 -34.07
CA ALA A 595 -20.55 27.30 -35.32
C ALA A 595 -20.07 28.75 -35.45
N GLY A 596 -20.08 29.54 -34.38
CA GLY A 596 -19.51 30.89 -34.32
C GLY A 596 -18.01 30.91 -34.67
N VAL A 597 -17.22 30.01 -34.09
CA VAL A 597 -15.79 29.85 -34.42
C VAL A 597 -15.59 29.47 -35.89
N ALA A 598 -16.39 28.54 -36.42
CA ALA A 598 -16.34 28.16 -37.82
C ALA A 598 -16.69 29.34 -38.75
N LEU A 599 -17.70 30.14 -38.40
CA LEU A 599 -18.08 31.35 -39.15
C LEU A 599 -16.99 32.42 -39.14
N ALA A 600 -16.32 32.64 -38.01
CA ALA A 600 -15.21 33.58 -37.90
C ALA A 600 -14.00 33.17 -38.78
N GLN A 601 -13.87 31.87 -39.06
CA GLN A 601 -12.85 31.30 -39.94
C GLN A 601 -13.31 31.17 -41.41
N GLY A 602 -14.49 31.71 -41.77
CA GLY A 602 -15.05 31.64 -43.12
C GLY A 602 -15.59 30.26 -43.52
N ARG A 603 -15.75 29.33 -42.57
CA ARG A 603 -16.26 27.96 -42.80
C ARG A 603 -17.77 27.87 -42.58
N ALA A 604 -18.54 28.59 -43.39
CA ALA A 604 -19.99 28.71 -43.22
C ALA A 604 -20.77 27.39 -43.40
N ARG A 605 -20.32 26.49 -44.29
CA ARG A 605 -20.94 25.16 -44.48
C ARG A 605 -20.79 24.27 -43.25
N ASP A 606 -19.60 24.27 -42.64
CA ASP A 606 -19.35 23.52 -41.40
C ASP A 606 -20.23 24.04 -40.26
N ALA A 607 -20.36 25.37 -40.14
CA ALA A 607 -21.24 25.99 -39.16
C ALA A 607 -22.72 25.57 -39.36
N ALA A 608 -23.21 25.53 -40.60
CA ALA A 608 -24.56 25.07 -40.91
C ALA A 608 -24.76 23.58 -40.56
N ASN A 609 -23.77 22.72 -40.84
CA ASN A 609 -23.81 21.29 -40.52
C ASN A 609 -23.80 21.03 -39.01
N ILE A 610 -22.96 21.74 -38.26
CA ILE A 610 -22.91 21.69 -36.78
C ILE A 610 -24.28 22.03 -36.20
N LEU A 611 -24.93 23.06 -36.76
CA LEU A 611 -26.21 23.53 -36.28
C LEU A 611 -27.39 22.67 -36.74
N ALA A 612 -27.26 21.83 -37.78
CA ALA A 612 -28.37 21.08 -38.37
C ALA A 612 -29.08 20.14 -37.38
N ALA A 613 -28.33 19.56 -36.43
CA ALA A 613 -28.86 18.63 -35.43
C ALA A 613 -29.66 19.30 -34.30
N ALA A 614 -29.59 20.62 -34.14
CA ALA A 614 -30.33 21.32 -33.08
C ALA A 614 -31.83 21.43 -33.44
N GLU A 615 -32.73 21.12 -32.50
CA GLU A 615 -34.18 21.30 -32.69
C GLU A 615 -34.67 22.49 -31.84
N PRO A 616 -34.84 23.71 -32.39
CA PRO A 616 -35.22 24.89 -31.61
C PRO A 616 -36.52 24.74 -30.82
N ALA A 617 -37.44 23.88 -31.27
CA ALA A 617 -38.70 23.61 -30.57
C ALA A 617 -38.53 22.86 -29.24
N ARG A 618 -37.36 22.25 -28.97
CA ARG A 618 -37.07 21.54 -27.72
C ARG A 618 -36.21 22.36 -26.74
N LEU A 619 -35.78 23.55 -27.15
CA LEU A 619 -34.85 24.38 -26.38
C LEU A 619 -35.59 25.47 -25.62
N SER A 620 -34.96 26.05 -24.59
CA SER A 620 -35.45 27.28 -23.99
C SER A 620 -35.48 28.41 -25.02
N ASP A 621 -36.37 29.38 -24.83
CA ASP A 621 -36.59 30.46 -25.81
C ASP A 621 -35.30 31.27 -26.08
N GLN A 622 -34.46 31.48 -25.05
CA GLN A 622 -33.18 32.17 -25.18
C GLN A 622 -32.16 31.38 -26.03
N VAL A 623 -32.04 30.08 -25.80
CA VAL A 623 -31.10 29.22 -26.52
C VAL A 623 -31.58 28.96 -27.94
N ALA A 624 -32.89 28.73 -28.14
CA ALA A 624 -33.51 28.64 -29.45
C ALA A 624 -33.20 29.86 -30.31
N ALA A 625 -33.34 31.06 -29.75
CA ALA A 625 -33.02 32.31 -30.45
C ALA A 625 -31.52 32.40 -30.80
N ALA A 626 -30.61 32.00 -29.89
CA ALA A 626 -29.17 31.99 -30.16
C ALA A 626 -28.80 31.04 -31.32
N VAL A 627 -29.34 29.82 -31.31
CA VAL A 627 -29.15 28.83 -32.37
C VAL A 627 -29.70 29.34 -33.70
N LEU A 628 -30.90 29.94 -33.71
CA LEU A 628 -31.51 30.49 -34.91
C LEU A 628 -30.71 31.68 -35.48
N ARG A 629 -30.16 32.57 -34.62
CA ARG A 629 -29.27 33.66 -35.06
C ARG A 629 -27.97 33.11 -35.67
N ALA A 630 -27.36 32.10 -35.07
CA ALA A 630 -26.18 31.44 -35.61
C ALA A 630 -26.47 30.75 -36.96
N ARG A 631 -27.63 30.08 -37.08
CA ARG A 631 -28.10 29.47 -38.34
C ARG A 631 -28.31 30.51 -39.43
N ARG A 632 -28.95 31.63 -39.09
CA ARG A 632 -29.17 32.75 -40.00
C ARG A 632 -27.84 33.33 -40.50
N ALA A 633 -26.86 33.52 -39.61
CA ALA A 633 -25.53 34.01 -39.97
C ALA A 633 -24.80 33.06 -40.93
N ALA A 634 -24.86 31.75 -40.67
CA ALA A 634 -24.28 30.74 -41.55
C ALA A 634 -24.93 30.70 -42.94
N LEU A 635 -26.26 30.68 -42.99
CA LEU A 635 -27.00 30.72 -44.26
C LEU A 635 -26.77 32.03 -45.01
N GLY A 636 -26.65 33.16 -44.31
CA GLY A 636 -26.35 34.46 -44.91
C GLY A 636 -24.99 34.50 -45.61
N GLN A 637 -23.94 33.94 -44.98
CA GLN A 637 -22.63 33.81 -45.62
C GLN A 637 -22.65 32.86 -46.83
N LEU A 638 -23.37 31.74 -46.75
CA LEU A 638 -23.55 30.81 -47.87
C LEU A 638 -24.33 31.44 -49.04
N CYS A 639 -25.35 32.25 -48.76
CA CYS A 639 -26.08 33.01 -49.78
C CYS A 639 -25.17 34.05 -50.46
N ALA A 640 -24.36 34.77 -49.67
CA ALA A 640 -23.41 35.75 -50.21
C ALA A 640 -22.32 35.10 -51.09
N ALA A 641 -21.94 33.85 -50.79
CA ALA A 641 -21.03 33.04 -51.59
C ALA A 641 -21.70 32.37 -52.82
N GLY A 642 -23.02 32.52 -53.00
CA GLY A 642 -23.77 31.90 -54.09
C GLY A 642 -24.01 30.39 -53.94
N GLU A 643 -23.73 29.81 -52.77
CA GLU A 643 -23.87 28.37 -52.51
C GLU A 643 -25.30 27.93 -52.19
N VAL A 644 -26.17 28.86 -51.78
CA VAL A 644 -27.56 28.60 -51.34
C VAL A 644 -28.48 29.74 -51.82
N SER A 645 -29.73 29.42 -52.20
CA SER A 645 -30.74 30.42 -52.58
C SER A 645 -31.12 31.32 -51.39
N PRO A 646 -31.36 32.64 -51.60
CA PRO A 646 -31.92 33.52 -50.57
C PRO A 646 -33.21 33.01 -49.91
N ASP A 647 -33.98 32.17 -50.60
CA ASP A 647 -35.20 31.56 -50.05
C ASP A 647 -34.95 30.69 -48.81
N ALA A 648 -33.71 30.20 -48.63
CA ALA A 648 -33.32 29.40 -47.46
C ALA A 648 -33.31 30.20 -46.15
N LEU A 649 -33.28 31.54 -46.21
CA LEU A 649 -33.37 32.40 -45.03
C LEU A 649 -34.80 32.56 -44.52
N ILE A 650 -35.81 32.41 -45.40
CA ILE A 650 -37.23 32.67 -45.09
C ILE A 650 -37.71 31.90 -43.84
N PRO A 651 -37.45 30.57 -43.69
CA PRO A 651 -37.94 29.83 -42.53
C PRO A 651 -37.26 30.23 -41.23
N VAL A 652 -35.96 30.60 -41.28
CA VAL A 652 -35.18 30.99 -40.10
C VAL A 652 -35.55 32.40 -39.65
N ASP A 653 -35.77 33.32 -40.60
CA ASP A 653 -36.20 34.69 -40.35
C ASP A 653 -37.63 34.72 -39.78
N ALA A 654 -38.54 33.91 -40.33
CA ALA A 654 -39.89 33.76 -39.79
C ALA A 654 -39.87 33.20 -38.35
N ALA A 655 -39.00 32.21 -38.08
CA ALA A 655 -38.84 31.65 -36.74
C ALA A 655 -38.29 32.69 -35.76
N LEU A 656 -37.25 33.46 -36.13
CA LEU A 656 -36.69 34.53 -35.30
C LEU A 656 -37.72 35.62 -35.00
N ALA A 657 -38.48 36.06 -35.99
CA ALA A 657 -39.54 37.05 -35.81
C ALA A 657 -40.64 36.56 -34.84
N ALA A 658 -40.97 35.27 -34.88
CA ALA A 658 -41.93 34.68 -33.93
C ALA A 658 -41.38 34.64 -32.48
N TYR A 659 -40.08 34.40 -32.29
CA TYR A 659 -39.44 34.43 -30.97
C TYR A 659 -39.29 35.85 -30.43
N ASP A 660 -38.87 36.81 -31.26
CA ASP A 660 -38.70 38.21 -30.85
C ASP A 660 -40.06 38.83 -30.46
N LYS A 661 -41.14 38.52 -31.20
CA LYS A 661 -42.51 38.96 -30.86
C LYS A 661 -43.07 38.29 -29.59
N GLY A 662 -42.71 37.03 -29.35
CA GLY A 662 -43.11 36.29 -28.14
C GLY A 662 -42.42 36.75 -26.86
N ILE A 663 -41.28 37.44 -26.98
CA ILE A 663 -40.57 38.08 -25.86
C ILE A 663 -41.22 39.44 -25.51
N GLU A 664 -41.70 40.20 -26.50
CA GLU A 664 -42.40 41.48 -26.30
C GLU A 664 -43.79 41.33 -25.65
N ASP A 665 -44.54 40.26 -25.95
CA ASP A 665 -45.87 40.00 -25.36
C ASP A 665 -45.82 39.41 -23.92
N ARG A 666 -44.63 39.10 -23.38
CA ARG A 666 -44.44 38.44 -22.06
C ARG A 666 -43.57 39.22 -21.07
N GLY A 667 -42.96 40.33 -21.49
CA GLY A 667 -42.33 41.30 -20.60
C GLY A 667 -43.37 42.26 -20.02
#